data_AF-A0A7K3M9G8-F1
#
_entry.id   AF-A0A7K3M9G8-F1
#
_cell.length_a   1.000
_cell.length_b   1.000
_cell.length_c   1.000
_cell.angle_alpha   90.00
_cell.angle_beta   90.00
_cell.angle_gamma   90.00
#
_symmetry.space_group_name_H-M   'P 1'
#
loop_
_entity.id
_entity.type
_entity.pdbx_description
1 polymer ?
#
loop_
_entity_poly.entity_id
_entity_poly.type
_entity_poly.pdbx_seq_one_letter_code
_entity_poly.pdbx_strand_id
1 'polypeptide(L)'
;MKFTDGYWGLRPGVQALHPAEAYDVEPSDAGFTAYAPTRHIRHRGDTLNRPLATVRFSSPMAGVVSVRLTHHAGGVDRGPHFELPGAGDPDVSVHIDDDVAELTTGGLTARVRRGERWRVEFAAGDRLLTSSGPDGMGFMTTGDGRHHVVERLDLSPGDTVYGLGERFGPFVKNGQSVDIWNNDGGTASEQAYKNVPFHLTNAGYGVFVNHPGLVSYEIASEIVSRTQFSVEGHELEYFVIYGPTPKEILRRYTELTGRPPRVPAWSYGLWLSTSFTTEYDEATVSSFIDGMAERDIPLSVFHFDCFWMREFHWSDFEWHPRTFPDPEGMLERLKARGLKICLWINPYIAQRSRLFEEGKAKGYLVRRPDGSVWQWDMWQAGMALVDFTNPDARDWYAAHLRRLMDMGVDSFKTDFGERVPTDVVWDDGSDPTRMHNYYTQMYNQTVFDVLRERNGDGEAVVFARSATVGGQQFPVHWGGDCDSTFAAMAENLRGGLSLAMSGFGYWSHDIGGFENTPDPAVFKRWCAFGMLSSHSRLHGSSSYRVPWAFDDEAVDVLRAFTKLKMRLMPYLASAMREVQEHGTPMMRPMALEFPGDPATSHLELQYMFGDRLLVAPVMSQSGEVSYYVPEGTWTSLLDGSKVTGPRWVREAHGFESVPLLVRPDSVLPLGAVDDHPDYDYADGVTLHLYEIADGHDSVVMLPGADGGERARFHVSRSGRAVTIRAEFGNAPTRWNAVLVGHDSVAEAPVGTDELTLTL
;
A
#
# COMPACT_ATOMS: atom_id res chain seq x y z
N MET A 1 -17.79 -15.48 0.26
CA MET A 1 -18.51 -16.72 -0.11
C MET A 1 -19.82 -16.71 0.64
N LYS A 2 -20.93 -16.92 -0.06
CA LYS A 2 -22.27 -16.93 0.54
C LYS A 2 -22.69 -18.33 0.98
N PHE A 3 -23.19 -18.44 2.22
CA PHE A 3 -23.64 -19.69 2.85
C PHE A 3 -25.15 -19.71 3.13
N THR A 4 -25.79 -18.55 3.25
CA THR A 4 -27.22 -18.39 3.49
C THR A 4 -28.01 -18.16 2.21
N ASP A 5 -29.30 -18.50 2.27
CA ASP A 5 -30.32 -18.16 1.28
C ASP A 5 -31.32 -17.20 1.93
N GLY A 6 -30.95 -15.92 1.93
CA GLY A 6 -31.65 -14.89 2.69
C GLY A 6 -31.52 -15.07 4.20
N TYR A 7 -32.51 -14.56 4.94
CA TYR A 7 -32.49 -14.55 6.41
C TYR A 7 -32.89 -15.90 7.04
N TRP A 8 -33.69 -16.71 6.33
CA TRP A 8 -34.38 -17.86 6.92
C TRP A 8 -33.73 -19.21 6.63
N GLY A 9 -32.86 -19.29 5.63
CA GLY A 9 -32.35 -20.55 5.10
C GLY A 9 -30.85 -20.57 4.89
N LEU A 10 -30.31 -21.77 4.84
CA LEU A 10 -28.98 -22.03 4.28
C LEU A 10 -29.12 -22.34 2.78
N ARG A 11 -28.06 -22.08 2.01
CA ARG A 11 -28.03 -22.50 0.61
C ARG A 11 -28.18 -24.02 0.49
N PRO A 12 -28.74 -24.53 -0.63
CA PRO A 12 -28.90 -25.96 -0.83
C PRO A 12 -27.59 -26.74 -0.59
N GLY A 13 -27.67 -27.76 0.27
CA GLY A 13 -26.54 -28.63 0.61
C GLY A 13 -25.57 -28.10 1.66
N VAL A 14 -25.71 -26.84 2.11
CA VAL A 14 -24.88 -26.29 3.20
C VAL A 14 -25.35 -26.81 4.55
N GLN A 15 -24.42 -27.32 5.35
CA GLN A 15 -24.61 -27.67 6.76
C GLN A 15 -23.79 -26.71 7.63
N ALA A 16 -24.42 -26.15 8.66
CA ALA A 16 -23.78 -25.20 9.56
C ALA A 16 -23.68 -25.75 10.98
N LEU A 17 -22.52 -25.54 11.59
CA LEU A 17 -22.23 -25.86 12.98
C LEU A 17 -21.75 -24.60 13.68
N HIS A 18 -22.52 -24.12 14.66
CA HIS A 18 -22.20 -22.89 15.41
C HIS A 18 -21.95 -23.21 16.88
N PRO A 19 -21.01 -22.52 17.55
CA PRO A 19 -20.88 -22.56 19.01
C PRO A 19 -22.20 -22.20 19.70
N ALA A 20 -22.68 -23.04 20.62
CA ALA A 20 -23.94 -22.79 21.34
C ALA A 20 -23.72 -22.07 22.68
N GLU A 21 -22.67 -22.44 23.41
CA GLU A 21 -22.33 -21.89 24.73
C GLU A 21 -20.83 -22.01 25.00
N ALA A 22 -20.28 -21.15 25.86
CA ALA A 22 -18.92 -21.30 26.38
C ALA A 22 -18.94 -22.30 27.55
N TYR A 23 -18.95 -23.60 27.21
CA TYR A 23 -19.14 -24.68 28.18
C TYR A 23 -17.99 -24.76 29.18
N ASP A 24 -16.76 -24.68 28.68
CA ASP A 24 -15.57 -24.66 29.51
C ASP A 24 -14.61 -23.55 29.05
N VAL A 25 -13.85 -23.00 29.98
CA VAL A 25 -12.88 -21.93 29.72
C VAL A 25 -11.61 -22.21 30.51
N GLU A 26 -10.50 -22.34 29.77
CA GLU A 26 -9.18 -22.57 30.35
C GLU A 26 -8.30 -21.32 30.20
N PRO A 27 -7.79 -20.73 31.30
CA PRO A 27 -6.85 -19.62 31.23
C PRO A 27 -5.48 -20.08 30.71
N SER A 28 -4.71 -19.13 30.19
CA SER A 28 -3.31 -19.28 29.81
C SER A 28 -2.57 -17.97 30.09
N ASP A 29 -1.24 -18.00 30.10
CA ASP A 29 -0.43 -16.79 30.36
C ASP A 29 -0.68 -15.68 29.31
N ALA A 30 -1.07 -16.05 28.09
CA ALA A 30 -1.30 -15.13 26.97
C ALA A 30 -2.78 -14.81 26.70
N GLY A 31 -3.72 -15.33 27.51
CA GLY A 31 -5.16 -15.21 27.26
C GLY A 31 -5.98 -16.39 27.79
N PHE A 32 -6.95 -16.89 27.02
CA PHE A 32 -7.77 -18.04 27.42
C PHE A 32 -8.29 -18.82 26.21
N THR A 33 -8.73 -20.06 26.45
CA THR A 33 -9.38 -20.92 25.45
C THR A 33 -10.79 -21.25 25.90
N ALA A 34 -11.79 -20.97 25.05
CA ALA A 34 -13.17 -21.36 25.28
C ALA A 34 -13.51 -22.62 24.45
N TYR A 35 -14.01 -23.65 25.13
CA TYR A 35 -14.48 -24.89 24.53
C TYR A 35 -16.01 -24.82 24.37
N ALA A 36 -16.46 -24.75 23.13
CA ALA A 36 -17.83 -24.38 22.82
C ALA A 36 -18.55 -25.46 22.00
N PRO A 37 -19.41 -26.29 22.62
CA PRO A 37 -20.15 -27.34 21.91
C PRO A 37 -21.15 -26.73 20.94
N THR A 38 -21.46 -27.43 19.85
CA THR A 38 -22.38 -26.90 18.82
C THR A 38 -23.87 -26.98 19.17
N ARG A 39 -24.17 -27.42 20.41
CA ARG A 39 -25.49 -27.46 21.05
C ARG A 39 -25.29 -27.35 22.56
N HIS A 40 -26.31 -26.96 23.33
CA HIS A 40 -26.26 -26.91 24.80
C HIS A 40 -26.00 -28.28 25.46
N ILE A 41 -25.20 -28.32 26.54
CA ILE A 41 -25.02 -29.47 27.41
C ILE A 41 -26.10 -29.43 28.51
N ARG A 42 -27.10 -30.33 28.47
CA ARG A 42 -28.14 -30.43 29.53
C ARG A 42 -27.86 -31.57 30.50
N HIS A 43 -27.18 -32.60 30.02
CA HIS A 43 -26.72 -33.73 30.81
C HIS A 43 -25.43 -34.32 30.23
N ARG A 44 -24.72 -35.14 31.01
CA ARG A 44 -23.45 -35.77 30.60
C ARG A 44 -23.54 -36.53 29.27
N GLY A 45 -24.67 -37.16 28.96
CA GLY A 45 -24.85 -37.86 27.68
C GLY A 45 -24.74 -36.95 26.45
N ASP A 46 -24.96 -35.63 26.59
CA ASP A 46 -24.84 -34.73 25.46
C ASP A 46 -23.34 -34.52 25.10
N THR A 47 -22.37 -34.73 26.02
CA THR A 47 -20.92 -34.49 25.77
C THR A 47 -20.27 -35.54 24.87
N LEU A 48 -21.05 -36.40 24.20
CA LEU A 48 -20.60 -37.50 23.35
C LEU A 48 -21.17 -37.32 21.93
N ASN A 49 -20.45 -37.79 20.91
CA ASN A 49 -20.87 -37.74 19.49
C ASN A 49 -21.29 -36.33 19.01
N ARG A 50 -20.57 -35.29 19.43
CA ARG A 50 -20.89 -33.91 19.10
C ARG A 50 -19.64 -33.09 18.74
N PRO A 51 -19.73 -32.24 17.71
CA PRO A 51 -18.67 -31.28 17.42
C PRO A 51 -18.47 -30.26 18.54
N LEU A 52 -17.20 -29.92 18.77
CA LEU A 52 -16.73 -28.93 19.75
C LEU A 52 -15.89 -27.89 19.01
N ALA A 53 -16.27 -26.62 19.09
CA ALA A 53 -15.41 -25.54 18.63
C ALA A 53 -14.39 -25.22 19.73
N THR A 54 -13.11 -25.11 19.36
CA THR A 54 -12.05 -24.62 20.24
C THR A 54 -11.73 -23.19 19.82
N VAL A 55 -12.00 -22.22 20.70
CA VAL A 55 -11.81 -20.80 20.39
C VAL A 55 -10.77 -20.21 21.34
N ARG A 56 -9.58 -19.96 20.82
CA ARG A 56 -8.46 -19.39 21.58
C ARG A 56 -8.40 -17.88 21.40
N PHE A 57 -8.34 -17.17 22.50
CA PHE A 57 -8.14 -15.73 22.58
C PHE A 57 -6.73 -15.48 23.14
N SER A 58 -5.92 -14.70 22.42
CA SER A 58 -4.58 -14.31 22.85
C SER A 58 -4.20 -12.92 22.31
N SER A 59 -3.03 -12.39 22.66
CA SER A 59 -2.58 -11.09 22.17
C SER A 59 -1.13 -11.15 21.70
N PRO A 60 -0.85 -10.86 20.41
CA PRO A 60 0.53 -10.76 19.92
C PRO A 60 1.14 -9.37 20.15
N MET A 61 0.33 -8.36 20.47
CA MET A 61 0.77 -6.98 20.66
C MET A 61 -0.29 -6.19 21.43
N ALA A 62 0.12 -5.17 22.20
CA ALA A 62 -0.80 -4.31 22.94
C ALA A 62 -1.88 -3.69 22.04
N GLY A 63 -3.15 -3.90 22.39
CA GLY A 63 -4.30 -3.43 21.59
C GLY A 63 -4.64 -4.30 20.39
N VAL A 64 -4.06 -5.50 20.29
CA VAL A 64 -4.39 -6.50 19.27
C VAL A 64 -4.81 -7.80 19.95
N VAL A 65 -6.00 -8.28 19.63
CA VAL A 65 -6.49 -9.60 20.08
C VAL A 65 -6.50 -10.55 18.90
N SER A 66 -5.79 -11.67 19.03
CA SER A 66 -5.91 -12.84 18.15
C SER A 66 -7.08 -13.71 18.60
N VAL A 67 -7.89 -14.14 17.64
CA VAL A 67 -8.94 -15.15 17.81
C VAL A 67 -8.68 -16.28 16.83
N ARG A 68 -8.48 -17.48 17.37
CA ARG A 68 -8.31 -18.70 16.59
C ARG A 68 -9.46 -19.66 16.85
N LEU A 69 -10.22 -19.96 15.80
CA LEU A 69 -11.34 -20.88 15.81
C LEU A 69 -10.96 -22.19 15.10
N THR A 70 -10.96 -23.29 15.83
CA THR A 70 -10.53 -24.61 15.34
C THR A 70 -11.66 -25.65 15.50
N HIS A 71 -11.92 -26.42 14.44
CA HIS A 71 -12.80 -27.61 14.47
C HIS A 71 -12.01 -28.89 14.71
N HIS A 72 -11.18 -29.28 13.74
CA HIS A 72 -10.33 -30.46 13.80
C HIS A 72 -8.86 -30.02 13.72
N ALA A 73 -8.10 -30.26 14.78
CA ALA A 73 -6.69 -29.88 14.87
C ALA A 73 -5.70 -30.92 14.31
N GLY A 74 -6.21 -32.04 13.75
CA GLY A 74 -5.37 -33.14 13.26
C GLY A 74 -4.81 -32.98 11.84
N GLY A 75 -5.05 -31.82 11.20
CA GLY A 75 -4.52 -31.52 9.88
C GLY A 75 -3.00 -31.32 9.90
N VAL A 76 -2.37 -31.49 8.74
CA VAL A 76 -0.93 -31.17 8.57
C VAL A 76 -0.82 -29.69 8.26
N ASP A 77 -0.06 -28.97 9.08
CA ASP A 77 0.31 -27.58 8.77
C ASP A 77 1.49 -27.56 7.80
N ARG A 78 1.24 -27.12 6.56
CA ARG A 78 2.25 -27.08 5.50
C ARG A 78 2.76 -25.67 5.23
N GLY A 79 2.23 -24.64 5.91
CA GLY A 79 2.56 -23.25 5.59
C GLY A 79 2.33 -22.89 4.11
N PRO A 80 2.88 -21.76 3.63
CA PRO A 80 3.55 -20.73 4.41
C PRO A 80 2.56 -20.00 5.34
N HIS A 81 3.11 -19.16 6.22
CA HIS A 81 2.37 -18.26 7.10
C HIS A 81 2.88 -16.84 6.88
N PHE A 82 2.04 -15.85 7.15
CA PHE A 82 2.51 -14.48 7.16
C PHE A 82 3.53 -14.26 8.28
N GLU A 83 4.62 -13.57 7.96
CA GLU A 83 5.57 -13.12 8.98
C GLU A 83 4.96 -11.96 9.77
N LEU A 84 5.06 -12.02 11.09
CA LEU A 84 4.53 -11.02 12.02
C LEU A 84 5.67 -10.43 12.85
N PRO A 85 6.57 -9.62 12.27
CA PRO A 85 7.79 -9.15 12.95
C PRO A 85 7.52 -8.29 14.18
N GLY A 86 6.33 -7.68 14.30
CA GLY A 86 5.93 -6.93 15.49
C GLY A 86 5.20 -7.75 16.56
N ALA A 87 5.01 -9.05 16.34
CA ALA A 87 4.44 -9.93 17.36
C ALA A 87 5.44 -10.17 18.50
N GLY A 88 4.93 -10.19 19.72
CA GLY A 88 5.67 -10.49 20.95
C GLY A 88 4.71 -10.87 22.07
N ASP A 89 5.17 -10.72 23.32
CA ASP A 89 4.42 -11.08 24.52
C ASP A 89 4.02 -9.82 25.29
N PRO A 90 2.90 -9.16 24.94
CA PRO A 90 2.44 -7.96 25.64
C PRO A 90 1.89 -8.30 27.04
N ASP A 91 1.87 -7.30 27.93
CA ASP A 91 1.11 -7.41 29.17
C ASP A 91 -0.39 -7.55 28.86
N VAL A 92 -1.01 -8.60 29.40
CA VAL A 92 -2.44 -8.88 29.27
C VAL A 92 -3.09 -9.08 30.63
N SER A 93 -4.36 -8.69 30.72
CA SER A 93 -5.22 -9.01 31.87
C SER A 93 -6.26 -10.03 31.46
N VAL A 94 -6.30 -11.17 32.16
CA VAL A 94 -7.30 -12.22 31.97
C VAL A 94 -8.20 -12.27 33.19
N HIS A 95 -9.50 -12.10 32.98
CA HIS A 95 -10.52 -12.21 34.03
C HIS A 95 -11.53 -13.28 33.65
N ILE A 96 -11.73 -14.27 34.52
CA ILE A 96 -12.68 -15.37 34.31
C ILE A 96 -13.49 -15.55 35.59
N ASP A 97 -14.81 -15.42 35.49
CA ASP A 97 -15.77 -15.73 36.54
C ASP A 97 -16.91 -16.59 35.97
N ASP A 98 -17.99 -16.80 36.74
CA ASP A 98 -19.11 -17.66 36.31
C ASP A 98 -19.91 -17.10 35.12
N ASP A 99 -19.81 -15.79 34.85
CA ASP A 99 -20.62 -15.07 33.85
C ASP A 99 -19.81 -14.70 32.59
N VAL A 100 -18.50 -14.46 32.71
CA VAL A 100 -17.66 -13.98 31.61
C VAL A 100 -16.23 -14.56 31.62
N ALA A 101 -15.63 -14.60 30.43
CA ALA A 101 -14.19 -14.73 30.23
C ALA A 101 -13.69 -13.55 29.38
N GLU A 102 -12.72 -12.81 29.90
CA GLU A 102 -12.22 -11.57 29.30
C GLU A 102 -10.70 -11.61 29.13
N LEU A 103 -10.25 -11.06 28.00
CA LEU A 103 -8.85 -10.76 27.70
C LEU A 103 -8.77 -9.26 27.38
N THR A 104 -8.02 -8.51 28.18
CA THR A 104 -7.72 -7.10 27.93
C THR A 104 -6.23 -6.93 27.61
N THR A 105 -5.95 -6.22 26.52
CA THR A 105 -4.60 -5.90 26.03
C THR A 105 -4.56 -4.48 25.50
N GLY A 106 -3.68 -3.64 26.07
CA GLY A 106 -3.71 -2.20 25.82
C GLY A 106 -5.09 -1.61 26.15
N GLY A 107 -5.79 -1.10 25.14
CA GLY A 107 -7.15 -0.56 25.26
C GLY A 107 -8.27 -1.47 24.74
N LEU A 108 -7.97 -2.68 24.29
CA LEU A 108 -8.91 -3.61 23.68
C LEU A 108 -9.26 -4.76 24.63
N THR A 109 -10.54 -5.03 24.81
CA THR A 109 -11.07 -6.18 25.54
C THR A 109 -11.86 -7.08 24.61
N ALA A 110 -11.52 -8.38 24.59
CA ALA A 110 -12.38 -9.42 24.05
C ALA A 110 -13.08 -10.14 25.21
N ARG A 111 -14.42 -10.19 25.16
CA ARG A 111 -15.28 -10.79 26.19
C ARG A 111 -16.12 -11.90 25.59
N VAL A 112 -16.02 -13.10 26.17
CA VAL A 112 -16.92 -14.22 25.91
C VAL A 112 -17.91 -14.32 27.06
N ARG A 113 -19.22 -14.26 26.76
CA ARG A 113 -20.24 -14.51 27.78
C ARG A 113 -20.35 -16.01 28.06
N ARG A 114 -20.31 -16.39 29.32
CA ARG A 114 -20.58 -17.75 29.80
C ARG A 114 -22.08 -17.92 30.02
N GLY A 115 -22.59 -19.13 29.83
CA GLY A 115 -24.03 -19.45 29.91
C GLY A 115 -24.70 -19.76 28.57
N GLU A 116 -26.03 -19.69 28.52
CA GLU A 116 -26.88 -20.30 27.48
C GLU A 116 -26.79 -19.67 26.08
N ARG A 117 -25.96 -18.66 25.84
CA ARG A 117 -25.88 -18.06 24.49
C ARG A 117 -24.48 -17.59 24.18
N TRP A 118 -23.82 -18.31 23.26
CA TRP A 118 -22.53 -17.90 22.72
C TRP A 118 -22.58 -16.48 22.16
N ARG A 119 -21.64 -15.65 22.63
CA ARG A 119 -21.40 -14.31 22.10
C ARG A 119 -20.00 -13.85 22.46
N VAL A 120 -19.32 -13.26 21.50
CA VAL A 120 -18.03 -12.58 21.67
C VAL A 120 -18.24 -11.09 21.44
N GLU A 121 -17.78 -10.26 22.37
CA GLU A 121 -17.80 -8.80 22.27
C GLU A 121 -16.36 -8.27 22.22
N PHE A 122 -16.09 -7.34 21.31
CA PHE A 122 -14.84 -6.57 21.29
C PHE A 122 -15.14 -5.13 21.69
N ALA A 123 -14.50 -4.64 22.74
CA ALA A 123 -14.77 -3.32 23.30
C ALA A 123 -13.49 -2.54 23.61
N ALA A 124 -13.58 -1.21 23.55
CA ALA A 124 -12.58 -0.30 24.06
C ALA A 124 -13.13 0.47 25.27
N GLY A 125 -12.70 0.09 26.47
CA GLY A 125 -13.40 0.46 27.70
C GLY A 125 -14.85 -0.02 27.66
N ASP A 126 -15.79 0.88 27.91
CA ASP A 126 -17.24 0.58 27.87
C ASP A 126 -17.84 0.64 26.45
N ARG A 127 -17.07 1.07 25.45
CA ARG A 127 -17.56 1.22 24.07
C ARG A 127 -17.43 -0.10 23.31
N LEU A 128 -18.56 -0.73 23.00
CA LEU A 128 -18.61 -1.86 22.07
C LEU A 128 -18.16 -1.40 20.67
N LEU A 129 -17.18 -2.09 20.10
CA LEU A 129 -16.66 -1.85 18.75
C LEU A 129 -17.37 -2.73 17.73
N THR A 130 -17.44 -4.04 18.03
CA THR A 130 -18.14 -5.05 17.23
C THR A 130 -18.41 -6.29 18.07
N SER A 131 -19.23 -7.22 17.57
CA SER A 131 -19.47 -8.52 18.19
C SER A 131 -19.64 -9.65 17.19
N SER A 132 -19.36 -10.87 17.64
CA SER A 132 -19.74 -12.12 16.98
C SER A 132 -20.88 -12.76 17.77
N GLY A 133 -22.07 -12.81 17.17
CA GLY A 133 -23.29 -13.36 17.77
C GLY A 133 -23.35 -14.90 17.74
N PRO A 134 -24.51 -15.49 18.11
CA PRO A 134 -24.71 -16.95 18.13
C PRO A 134 -24.49 -17.65 16.77
N ASP A 135 -24.72 -16.93 15.67
CA ASP A 135 -24.52 -17.37 14.29
C ASP A 135 -23.35 -16.64 13.61
N GLY A 136 -22.54 -15.90 14.39
CA GLY A 136 -21.44 -15.09 13.92
C GLY A 136 -20.29 -15.95 13.40
N MET A 137 -19.84 -16.88 14.24
CA MET A 137 -18.77 -17.81 13.90
C MET A 137 -19.24 -19.26 13.78
N GLY A 138 -18.54 -20.09 13.02
CA GLY A 138 -18.83 -21.51 12.93
C GLY A 138 -18.18 -22.23 11.75
N PHE A 139 -18.64 -23.44 11.52
CA PHE A 139 -18.14 -24.33 10.47
C PHE A 139 -19.22 -24.63 9.45
N MET A 140 -18.88 -24.51 8.17
CA MET A 140 -19.78 -24.73 7.04
C MET A 140 -19.28 -25.88 6.20
N THR A 141 -20.11 -26.91 5.99
CA THR A 141 -19.84 -27.96 5.01
C THR A 141 -20.76 -27.76 3.82
N THR A 142 -20.19 -27.54 2.63
CA THR A 142 -20.95 -27.33 1.39
C THR A 142 -21.42 -28.64 0.77
N GLY A 143 -22.35 -28.58 -0.17
CA GLY A 143 -22.95 -29.77 -0.78
C GLY A 143 -21.98 -30.68 -1.55
N ASP A 144 -20.82 -30.16 -1.93
CA ASP A 144 -19.69 -30.90 -2.53
C ASP A 144 -18.72 -31.48 -1.49
N GLY A 145 -19.00 -31.29 -0.20
CA GLY A 145 -18.22 -31.83 0.92
C GLY A 145 -17.06 -30.94 1.38
N ARG A 146 -16.84 -29.76 0.76
CA ARG A 146 -15.78 -28.83 1.23
C ARG A 146 -16.15 -28.23 2.58
N HIS A 147 -15.16 -28.08 3.45
CA HIS A 147 -15.33 -27.59 4.80
C HIS A 147 -14.71 -26.19 4.94
N HIS A 148 -15.44 -25.27 5.56
CA HIS A 148 -15.01 -23.89 5.74
C HIS A 148 -15.18 -23.48 7.19
N VAL A 149 -14.30 -22.59 7.64
CA VAL A 149 -14.46 -21.85 8.90
C VAL A 149 -14.86 -20.43 8.58
N VAL A 150 -15.87 -19.92 9.30
CA VAL A 150 -16.49 -18.62 9.02
C VAL A 150 -16.53 -17.79 10.30
N GLU A 151 -16.31 -16.49 10.15
CA GLU A 151 -16.58 -15.47 11.16
C GLU A 151 -17.42 -14.35 10.53
N ARG A 152 -18.26 -13.72 11.35
CA ARG A 152 -19.10 -12.58 10.99
C ARG A 152 -19.11 -11.59 12.15
N LEU A 153 -18.56 -10.41 11.91
CA LEU A 153 -18.48 -9.33 12.89
C LEU A 153 -19.56 -8.29 12.59
N ASP A 154 -20.31 -7.89 13.61
CA ASP A 154 -21.40 -6.92 13.49
C ASP A 154 -20.89 -5.53 13.08
N LEU A 155 -21.64 -4.88 12.20
CA LEU A 155 -21.49 -3.47 11.80
C LEU A 155 -22.64 -2.67 12.38
N SER A 156 -22.32 -1.54 13.01
CA SER A 156 -23.29 -0.56 13.48
C SER A 156 -23.82 0.31 12.34
N PRO A 157 -25.00 0.95 12.50
CA PRO A 157 -25.48 1.92 11.53
C PRO A 157 -24.45 3.03 11.27
N GLY A 158 -24.06 3.21 10.02
CA GLY A 158 -23.06 4.19 9.62
C GLY A 158 -21.62 3.68 9.59
N ASP A 159 -21.38 2.43 9.99
CA ASP A 159 -20.04 1.85 9.89
C ASP A 159 -19.66 1.65 8.41
N THR A 160 -18.50 2.18 8.03
CA THR A 160 -17.90 2.03 6.71
C THR A 160 -16.63 1.20 6.79
N VAL A 161 -16.42 0.35 5.79
CA VAL A 161 -15.28 -0.59 5.71
C VAL A 161 -14.35 -0.21 4.56
N TYR A 162 -13.04 -0.25 4.80
CA TYR A 162 -11.98 0.13 3.85
C TYR A 162 -10.85 -0.91 3.81
N GLY A 163 -9.97 -0.82 2.81
CA GLY A 163 -8.79 -1.67 2.67
C GLY A 163 -9.01 -2.85 1.73
N LEU A 164 -8.62 -4.04 2.19
CA LEU A 164 -8.59 -5.32 1.47
C LEU A 164 -7.53 -5.43 0.35
N GLY A 165 -6.60 -4.49 0.25
CA GLY A 165 -5.58 -4.40 -0.80
C GLY A 165 -5.87 -3.30 -1.83
N GLU A 166 -5.19 -3.36 -2.97
CA GLU A 166 -5.42 -2.41 -4.07
C GLU A 166 -6.70 -2.81 -4.82
N ARG A 167 -7.75 -1.98 -4.75
CA ARG A 167 -9.07 -2.26 -5.33
C ARG A 167 -9.54 -1.09 -6.17
N PHE A 168 -10.03 -1.38 -7.37
CA PHE A 168 -10.37 -0.36 -8.36
C PHE A 168 -11.87 -0.02 -8.42
N GLY A 169 -12.72 -0.84 -7.79
CA GLY A 169 -14.14 -0.56 -7.56
C GLY A 169 -14.38 0.54 -6.52
N PRO A 170 -15.63 0.73 -6.05
CA PRO A 170 -15.96 1.74 -5.05
C PRO A 170 -15.05 1.68 -3.81
N PHE A 171 -14.65 2.84 -3.30
CA PHE A 171 -13.67 2.93 -2.22
C PHE A 171 -14.17 2.26 -0.92
N VAL A 172 -15.41 2.57 -0.50
CA VAL A 172 -16.08 1.91 0.63
C VAL A 172 -16.53 0.51 0.23
N LYS A 173 -16.16 -0.49 1.03
CA LYS A 173 -16.34 -1.92 0.73
C LYS A 173 -17.73 -2.47 1.08
N ASN A 174 -18.55 -1.73 1.83
CA ASN A 174 -19.93 -2.12 2.14
C ASN A 174 -20.72 -2.44 0.85
N GLY A 175 -21.34 -3.61 0.80
CA GLY A 175 -22.06 -4.15 -0.35
C GLY A 175 -21.21 -5.00 -1.30
N GLN A 176 -19.90 -5.13 -1.08
CA GLN A 176 -18.99 -5.87 -1.97
C GLN A 176 -18.67 -7.28 -1.45
N SER A 177 -18.66 -8.24 -2.38
CA SER A 177 -18.00 -9.55 -2.19
C SER A 177 -16.56 -9.42 -2.67
N VAL A 178 -15.59 -9.87 -1.88
CA VAL A 178 -14.15 -9.70 -2.21
C VAL A 178 -13.41 -10.99 -1.90
N ASP A 179 -12.74 -11.54 -2.91
CA ASP A 179 -11.85 -12.69 -2.75
C ASP A 179 -10.40 -12.22 -2.70
N ILE A 180 -9.68 -12.63 -1.65
CA ILE A 180 -8.25 -12.36 -1.49
C ILE A 180 -7.47 -13.39 -2.30
N TRP A 181 -7.25 -13.06 -3.57
CA TRP A 181 -6.55 -13.90 -4.54
C TRP A 181 -5.87 -13.02 -5.59
N ASN A 182 -4.54 -13.08 -5.66
CA ASN A 182 -3.76 -12.29 -6.61
C ASN A 182 -4.08 -12.70 -8.04
N ASN A 183 -4.45 -11.72 -8.85
CA ASN A 183 -4.78 -11.93 -10.25
C ASN A 183 -4.18 -10.82 -11.11
N ASP A 184 -3.74 -11.22 -12.29
CA ASP A 184 -3.38 -10.30 -13.36
C ASP A 184 -4.65 -10.03 -14.19
N GLY A 185 -5.39 -8.98 -13.82
CA GLY A 185 -6.74 -8.68 -14.30
C GLY A 185 -6.95 -7.24 -14.79
N GLY A 186 -5.88 -6.46 -14.99
CA GLY A 186 -5.99 -5.04 -15.29
C GLY A 186 -6.39 -4.22 -14.06
N THR A 187 -6.70 -2.93 -14.27
CA THR A 187 -7.22 -2.04 -13.21
C THR A 187 -8.72 -1.74 -13.35
N ALA A 188 -9.44 -2.50 -14.18
CA ALA A 188 -10.82 -2.21 -14.58
C ALA A 188 -11.81 -3.33 -14.22
N SER A 189 -11.50 -4.15 -13.21
CA SER A 189 -12.34 -5.25 -12.73
C SER A 189 -12.34 -5.35 -11.21
N GLU A 190 -13.08 -6.32 -10.67
CA GLU A 190 -13.06 -6.67 -9.24
C GLU A 190 -11.75 -7.34 -8.79
N GLN A 191 -10.95 -7.82 -9.74
CA GLN A 191 -9.68 -8.47 -9.49
C GLN A 191 -8.61 -7.46 -9.03
N ALA A 192 -7.54 -7.99 -8.45
CA ALA A 192 -6.43 -7.19 -7.96
C ALA A 192 -5.11 -7.94 -8.01
N TYR A 193 -4.03 -7.20 -8.32
CA TYR A 193 -2.66 -7.71 -8.25
C TYR A 193 -2.15 -7.85 -6.80
N LYS A 194 -2.71 -7.03 -5.89
CA LYS A 194 -2.25 -6.83 -4.52
C LYS A 194 -3.38 -7.11 -3.54
N ASN A 195 -3.45 -8.33 -3.02
CA ASN A 195 -4.48 -8.76 -2.08
C ASN A 195 -3.97 -8.83 -0.65
N VAL A 196 -4.71 -8.18 0.24
CA VAL A 196 -4.38 -8.09 1.66
C VAL A 196 -5.66 -8.43 2.44
N PRO A 197 -5.71 -9.53 3.20
CA PRO A 197 -6.86 -9.88 4.04
C PRO A 197 -6.96 -9.01 5.31
N PHE A 198 -6.84 -7.68 5.15
CA PHE A 198 -6.95 -6.69 6.20
C PHE A 198 -7.96 -5.61 5.80
N HIS A 199 -8.89 -5.31 6.69
CA HIS A 199 -9.78 -4.17 6.55
C HIS A 199 -9.80 -3.33 7.82
N LEU A 200 -10.18 -2.06 7.71
CA LEU A 200 -10.45 -1.20 8.85
C LEU A 200 -11.79 -0.50 8.71
N THR A 201 -12.32 -0.03 9.84
CA THR A 201 -13.60 0.65 9.92
C THR A 201 -13.46 2.07 10.48
N ASN A 202 -14.45 2.91 10.21
CA ASN A 202 -14.60 4.20 10.90
C ASN A 202 -15.02 4.06 12.38
N ALA A 203 -15.35 2.86 12.87
CA ALA A 203 -15.71 2.61 14.26
C ALA A 203 -14.50 2.51 15.21
N GLY A 204 -13.27 2.55 14.68
CA GLY A 204 -12.04 2.52 15.48
C GLY A 204 -11.50 1.11 15.72
N TYR A 205 -11.65 0.21 14.74
CA TYR A 205 -10.97 -1.08 14.72
C TYR A 205 -10.68 -1.57 13.30
N GLY A 206 -9.66 -2.40 13.16
CA GLY A 206 -9.37 -3.17 11.97
C GLY A 206 -9.37 -4.66 12.25
N VAL A 207 -9.44 -5.45 11.19
CA VAL A 207 -9.43 -6.90 11.24
C VAL A 207 -8.47 -7.43 10.19
N PHE A 208 -7.47 -8.19 10.63
CA PHE A 208 -6.53 -8.90 9.76
C PHE A 208 -6.79 -10.41 9.88
N VAL A 209 -7.16 -11.07 8.78
CA VAL A 209 -7.34 -12.53 8.74
C VAL A 209 -6.01 -13.19 8.37
N ASN A 210 -5.47 -13.99 9.29
CA ASN A 210 -4.13 -14.58 9.20
C ASN A 210 -4.11 -15.83 8.31
N HIS A 211 -4.45 -15.69 7.05
CA HIS A 211 -4.50 -16.81 6.10
C HIS A 211 -3.93 -16.40 4.73
N PRO A 212 -2.77 -16.95 4.31
CA PRO A 212 -2.16 -16.59 3.03
C PRO A 212 -2.91 -17.09 1.80
N GLY A 213 -3.68 -18.16 1.91
CA GLY A 213 -4.50 -18.67 0.80
C GLY A 213 -5.74 -17.82 0.55
N LEU A 214 -6.69 -18.38 -0.21
CA LEU A 214 -7.96 -17.72 -0.52
C LEU A 214 -8.74 -17.41 0.77
N VAL A 215 -9.03 -16.12 0.98
CA VAL A 215 -9.99 -15.64 1.98
C VAL A 215 -11.15 -14.99 1.26
N SER A 216 -12.36 -15.48 1.50
CA SER A 216 -13.55 -14.99 0.82
C SER A 216 -14.38 -14.12 1.75
N TYR A 217 -14.45 -12.82 1.43
CA TYR A 217 -15.17 -11.80 2.19
C TYR A 217 -16.56 -11.53 1.60
N GLU A 218 -17.51 -11.31 2.49
CA GLU A 218 -18.80 -10.67 2.18
C GLU A 218 -18.94 -9.45 3.10
N ILE A 219 -18.67 -8.26 2.58
CA ILE A 219 -18.72 -7.02 3.36
C ILE A 219 -20.11 -6.43 3.20
N ALA A 220 -21.02 -6.67 4.15
CA ALA A 220 -22.42 -6.26 4.05
C ALA A 220 -23.12 -6.70 2.74
N SER A 221 -22.65 -7.76 2.09
CA SER A 221 -23.14 -8.27 0.80
C SER A 221 -23.94 -9.58 0.91
N GLU A 222 -23.90 -10.24 2.07
CA GLU A 222 -24.74 -11.39 2.42
C GLU A 222 -25.64 -11.04 3.61
N ILE A 223 -25.05 -10.78 4.77
CA ILE A 223 -25.72 -10.16 5.91
C ILE A 223 -25.32 -8.69 5.94
N VAL A 224 -26.25 -7.80 5.61
CA VAL A 224 -25.99 -6.37 5.34
C VAL A 224 -25.50 -5.56 6.54
N SER A 225 -25.52 -6.15 7.73
CA SER A 225 -25.05 -5.55 8.98
C SER A 225 -23.82 -6.27 9.54
N ARG A 226 -23.06 -7.01 8.71
CA ARG A 226 -21.86 -7.74 9.15
C ARG A 226 -20.74 -7.70 8.12
N THR A 227 -19.50 -7.77 8.58
CA THR A 227 -18.37 -8.22 7.78
C THR A 227 -18.20 -9.71 7.97
N GLN A 228 -18.33 -10.48 6.90
CA GLN A 228 -18.08 -11.92 6.92
C GLN A 228 -16.77 -12.23 6.20
N PHE A 229 -16.03 -13.19 6.74
CA PHE A 229 -14.87 -13.78 6.08
C PHE A 229 -14.83 -15.28 6.35
N SER A 230 -14.33 -16.02 5.36
CA SER A 230 -14.30 -17.47 5.38
C SER A 230 -13.08 -18.01 4.67
N VAL A 231 -12.59 -19.13 5.16
CA VAL A 231 -11.48 -19.89 4.57
C VAL A 231 -11.87 -21.35 4.46
N GLU A 232 -11.44 -22.03 3.41
CA GLU A 232 -11.56 -23.48 3.30
C GLU A 232 -10.56 -24.13 4.26
N GLY A 233 -11.01 -25.09 5.07
CA GLY A 233 -10.21 -25.76 6.09
C GLY A 233 -10.94 -25.93 7.42
N HIS A 234 -10.17 -26.29 8.44
CA HIS A 234 -10.67 -26.58 9.81
C HIS A 234 -10.25 -25.55 10.86
N GLU A 235 -9.50 -24.52 10.47
CA GLU A 235 -9.03 -23.47 11.35
C GLU A 235 -9.12 -22.09 10.66
N LEU A 236 -9.50 -21.08 11.43
CA LEU A 236 -9.45 -19.67 11.05
C LEU A 236 -8.80 -18.89 12.19
N GLU A 237 -7.79 -18.09 11.88
CA GLU A 237 -7.20 -17.13 12.80
C GLU A 237 -7.37 -15.72 12.25
N TYR A 238 -7.80 -14.79 13.11
CA TYR A 238 -7.89 -13.38 12.78
C TYR A 238 -7.50 -12.51 13.97
N PHE A 239 -7.08 -11.29 13.69
CA PHE A 239 -6.70 -10.29 14.67
C PHE A 239 -7.68 -9.13 14.62
N VAL A 240 -8.25 -8.76 15.77
CA VAL A 240 -8.92 -7.47 15.96
C VAL A 240 -7.88 -6.48 16.44
N ILE A 241 -7.69 -5.40 15.68
CA ILE A 241 -6.68 -4.37 15.90
C ILE A 241 -7.40 -3.09 16.32
N TYR A 242 -7.28 -2.71 17.58
CA TYR A 242 -7.91 -1.49 18.09
C TYR A 242 -7.07 -0.26 17.76
N GLY A 243 -7.74 0.84 17.43
CA GLY A 243 -7.15 2.18 17.45
C GLY A 243 -8.27 3.22 17.48
N PRO A 244 -8.21 4.25 18.34
CA PRO A 244 -9.25 5.29 18.39
C PRO A 244 -9.37 6.07 17.07
N THR A 245 -8.38 6.00 16.18
CA THR A 245 -8.41 6.59 14.85
C THR A 245 -7.92 5.60 13.78
N PRO A 246 -8.31 5.76 12.50
CA PRO A 246 -7.80 4.92 11.41
C PRO A 246 -6.27 4.90 11.27
N LYS A 247 -5.59 6.03 11.51
CA LYS A 247 -4.12 6.09 11.53
C LYS A 247 -3.52 5.19 12.61
N GLU A 248 -4.12 5.16 13.78
CA GLU A 248 -3.64 4.35 14.90
C GLU A 248 -3.89 2.85 14.69
N ILE A 249 -4.95 2.48 13.95
CA ILE A 249 -5.18 1.11 13.48
C ILE A 249 -4.08 0.71 12.47
N LEU A 250 -3.82 1.55 11.46
CA LEU A 250 -2.74 1.30 10.48
C LEU A 250 -1.37 1.25 11.16
N ARG A 251 -1.14 2.10 12.17
CA ARG A 251 0.09 2.11 12.95
C ARG A 251 0.31 0.76 13.61
N ARG A 252 -0.70 0.18 14.27
CA ARG A 252 -0.59 -1.15 14.87
C ARG A 252 -0.49 -2.26 13.82
N TYR A 253 -1.25 -2.18 12.74
CA TYR A 253 -1.23 -3.18 11.68
C TYR A 253 0.16 -3.29 11.02
N THR A 254 0.78 -2.16 10.69
CA THR A 254 2.13 -2.13 10.08
C THR A 254 3.22 -2.38 11.11
N GLU A 255 3.00 -2.14 12.40
CA GLU A 255 3.90 -2.65 13.45
C GLU A 255 3.92 -4.18 13.44
N LEU A 256 2.73 -4.78 13.50
CA LEU A 256 2.56 -6.23 13.54
C LEU A 256 3.10 -6.93 12.30
N THR A 257 2.79 -6.41 11.11
CA THR A 257 3.02 -7.06 9.81
C THR A 257 4.23 -6.53 9.03
N GLY A 258 4.96 -5.55 9.59
CA GLY A 258 6.14 -4.95 8.97
C GLY A 258 5.93 -3.52 8.49
N ARG A 259 6.83 -2.61 8.93
CA ARG A 259 6.79 -1.19 8.57
C ARG A 259 7.31 -0.97 7.14
N PRO A 260 6.72 -0.07 6.35
CA PRO A 260 7.36 0.38 5.13
C PRO A 260 8.70 1.07 5.47
N PRO A 261 9.82 0.70 4.80
CA PRO A 261 11.12 1.29 5.06
C PRO A 261 11.25 2.68 4.44
N ARG A 262 12.35 3.38 4.72
CA ARG A 262 12.80 4.51 3.91
C ARG A 262 13.04 4.06 2.46
N VAL A 263 12.76 4.96 1.53
CA VAL A 263 13.19 4.86 0.13
C VAL A 263 14.16 6.02 -0.19
N PRO A 264 15.06 5.85 -1.15
CA PRO A 264 16.03 6.89 -1.47
C PRO A 264 15.39 8.14 -2.08
N ALA A 265 15.90 9.33 -1.77
CA ALA A 265 15.31 10.59 -2.22
C ALA A 265 15.20 10.70 -3.76
N TRP A 266 16.18 10.15 -4.50
CA TRP A 266 16.16 10.11 -5.97
C TRP A 266 14.93 9.39 -6.54
N SER A 267 14.30 8.46 -5.80
CA SER A 267 13.13 7.71 -6.29
C SER A 267 11.87 8.57 -6.38
N TYR A 268 11.81 9.69 -5.67
CA TYR A 268 10.70 10.65 -5.75
C TYR A 268 10.70 11.48 -7.03
N GLY A 269 11.81 11.49 -7.76
CA GLY A 269 11.96 12.13 -9.06
C GLY A 269 10.99 11.62 -10.12
N LEU A 270 11.07 12.21 -11.31
CA LEU A 270 10.33 11.72 -12.47
C LEU A 270 11.04 10.48 -13.04
N TRP A 271 10.25 9.43 -13.29
CA TRP A 271 10.69 8.22 -13.98
C TRP A 271 10.16 8.25 -15.41
N LEU A 272 11.02 7.97 -16.39
CA LEU A 272 10.64 7.78 -17.79
C LEU A 272 11.02 6.38 -18.23
N SER A 273 10.16 5.73 -19.00
CA SER A 273 10.44 4.42 -19.56
C SER A 273 10.58 4.44 -21.07
N THR A 274 11.11 3.35 -21.59
CA THR A 274 11.03 2.99 -23.01
C THR A 274 9.62 2.75 -23.53
N SER A 275 8.58 2.70 -22.67
CA SER A 275 7.32 1.99 -22.93
C SER A 275 7.51 0.48 -23.14
N PHE A 276 6.44 -0.29 -23.35
CA PHE A 276 6.47 -1.75 -23.41
C PHE A 276 6.83 -2.31 -24.81
N THR A 277 5.93 -2.16 -25.80
CA THR A 277 6.04 -2.80 -27.14
C THR A 277 6.55 -1.86 -28.24
N THR A 278 7.05 -0.70 -27.85
CA THR A 278 7.73 0.27 -28.72
C THR A 278 9.10 -0.24 -29.15
N GLU A 279 9.64 0.31 -30.25
CA GLU A 279 11.02 0.03 -30.69
C GLU A 279 12.01 0.95 -29.99
N TYR A 280 12.91 0.43 -29.17
CA TYR A 280 13.91 1.26 -28.50
C TYR A 280 15.31 0.65 -28.54
N ASP A 281 16.29 1.54 -28.65
CA ASP A 281 17.73 1.29 -28.62
C ASP A 281 18.42 2.46 -27.89
N GLU A 282 19.74 2.45 -27.80
CA GLU A 282 20.48 3.52 -27.12
C GLU A 282 20.22 4.92 -27.73
N ALA A 283 20.07 5.02 -29.06
CA ALA A 283 19.81 6.29 -29.72
C ALA A 283 18.42 6.85 -29.36
N THR A 284 17.41 5.98 -29.36
CA THR A 284 16.03 6.31 -28.95
C THR A 284 16.00 6.79 -27.50
N VAL A 285 16.64 6.03 -26.60
CA VAL A 285 16.75 6.39 -25.17
C VAL A 285 17.45 7.72 -24.98
N SER A 286 18.59 7.93 -25.64
CA SER A 286 19.33 9.20 -25.58
C SER A 286 18.51 10.37 -26.09
N SER A 287 17.74 10.19 -27.17
CA SER A 287 16.88 11.24 -27.73
C SER A 287 15.79 11.69 -26.76
N PHE A 288 15.24 10.79 -25.95
CA PHE A 288 14.25 11.15 -24.94
C PHE A 288 14.88 11.89 -23.78
N ILE A 289 16.05 11.46 -23.32
CA ILE A 289 16.77 12.13 -22.23
C ILE A 289 17.19 13.53 -22.66
N ASP A 290 17.77 13.66 -23.85
CA ASP A 290 18.14 14.95 -24.43
C ASP A 290 16.90 15.82 -24.61
N GLY A 291 15.80 15.25 -25.10
CA GLY A 291 14.53 15.97 -25.28
C GLY A 291 13.93 16.49 -23.98
N MET A 292 14.05 15.78 -22.86
CA MET A 292 13.64 16.24 -21.53
C MET A 292 14.53 17.39 -21.05
N ALA A 293 15.86 17.26 -21.20
CA ALA A 293 16.82 18.28 -20.81
C ALA A 293 16.67 19.58 -21.63
N GLU A 294 16.52 19.48 -22.96
CA GLU A 294 16.26 20.61 -23.86
C GLU A 294 15.00 21.38 -23.50
N ARG A 295 14.03 20.70 -22.89
CA ARG A 295 12.74 21.26 -22.46
C ARG A 295 12.71 21.61 -20.98
N ASP A 296 13.84 21.55 -20.27
CA ASP A 296 13.95 21.90 -18.85
C ASP A 296 13.00 21.09 -17.96
N ILE A 297 12.80 19.80 -18.31
CA ILE A 297 12.02 18.86 -17.51
C ILE A 297 12.99 17.98 -16.73
N PRO A 298 13.05 18.11 -15.39
CA PRO A 298 13.87 17.25 -14.54
C PRO A 298 13.53 15.77 -14.72
N LEU A 299 14.56 14.94 -14.90
CA LEU A 299 14.42 13.50 -15.03
C LEU A 299 15.43 12.82 -14.10
N SER A 300 14.97 11.92 -13.24
CA SER A 300 15.82 11.27 -12.24
C SER A 300 16.09 9.81 -12.58
N VAL A 301 15.11 9.12 -13.17
CA VAL A 301 15.21 7.67 -13.42
C VAL A 301 14.81 7.33 -14.85
N PHE A 302 15.61 6.49 -15.50
CA PHE A 302 15.26 5.88 -16.77
C PHE A 302 15.03 4.37 -16.62
N HIS A 303 13.89 3.88 -17.10
CA HIS A 303 13.44 2.49 -17.02
C HIS A 303 13.48 1.80 -18.39
N PHE A 304 14.19 0.67 -18.47
CA PHE A 304 14.15 -0.21 -19.65
C PHE A 304 13.14 -1.33 -19.43
N ASP A 305 12.15 -1.42 -20.31
CA ASP A 305 11.11 -2.44 -20.23
C ASP A 305 11.49 -3.76 -20.94
N CYS A 306 10.55 -4.69 -21.11
CA CYS A 306 10.82 -6.11 -21.39
C CYS A 306 11.86 -6.43 -22.49
N PHE A 307 11.82 -5.70 -23.62
CA PHE A 307 12.70 -5.89 -24.79
C PHE A 307 14.16 -5.43 -24.60
N TRP A 308 14.57 -5.02 -23.39
CA TRP A 308 15.99 -5.02 -23.05
C TRP A 308 16.58 -6.44 -23.13
N MET A 309 15.75 -7.47 -22.92
CA MET A 309 16.02 -8.87 -23.21
C MET A 309 15.42 -9.31 -24.54
N ARG A 310 15.96 -10.38 -25.13
CA ARG A 310 15.49 -10.95 -26.40
C ARG A 310 14.05 -11.46 -26.34
N GLU A 311 13.32 -11.33 -27.45
CA GLU A 311 11.98 -11.91 -27.60
C GLU A 311 11.97 -13.43 -27.33
N PHE A 312 10.96 -13.89 -26.59
CA PHE A 312 10.79 -15.29 -26.13
C PHE A 312 11.83 -15.77 -25.10
N HIS A 313 12.67 -14.90 -24.55
CA HIS A 313 13.68 -15.26 -23.54
C HIS A 313 13.34 -14.80 -22.11
N TRP A 314 12.25 -14.06 -21.91
CA TRP A 314 12.04 -13.33 -20.66
C TRP A 314 11.74 -14.26 -19.47
N SER A 315 12.34 -14.08 -18.28
CA SER A 315 13.47 -13.21 -17.94
C SER A 315 14.77 -14.02 -17.89
N ASP A 316 15.71 -13.80 -18.83
CA ASP A 316 17.02 -14.49 -18.86
C ASP A 316 18.20 -13.64 -18.41
N PHE A 317 17.93 -12.39 -18.06
CA PHE A 317 18.88 -11.39 -17.59
C PHE A 317 20.01 -11.06 -18.59
N GLU A 318 19.86 -11.38 -19.88
CA GLU A 318 20.83 -11.03 -20.91
C GLU A 318 20.34 -9.87 -21.78
N TRP A 319 21.18 -8.84 -21.92
CA TRP A 319 20.91 -7.73 -22.83
C TRP A 319 20.81 -8.22 -24.28
N HIS A 320 19.78 -7.76 -25.01
CA HIS A 320 19.58 -8.15 -26.41
C HIS A 320 20.71 -7.60 -27.28
N PRO A 321 21.62 -8.45 -27.81
CA PRO A 321 22.90 -7.98 -28.35
C PRO A 321 22.78 -7.23 -29.68
N ARG A 322 21.64 -7.34 -30.40
CA ARG A 322 21.41 -6.53 -31.61
C ARG A 322 20.92 -5.12 -31.29
N THR A 323 20.27 -4.94 -30.15
CA THR A 323 19.70 -3.65 -29.73
C THR A 323 20.67 -2.91 -28.80
N PHE A 324 21.33 -3.65 -27.90
CA PHE A 324 22.27 -3.15 -26.90
C PHE A 324 23.60 -3.89 -27.04
N PRO A 325 24.43 -3.51 -28.03
CA PRO A 325 25.73 -4.17 -28.25
C PRO A 325 26.79 -3.80 -27.18
N ASP A 326 26.61 -2.67 -26.49
CA ASP A 326 27.48 -2.15 -25.43
C ASP A 326 26.65 -1.69 -24.22
N PRO A 327 26.05 -2.62 -23.44
CA PRO A 327 25.16 -2.26 -22.34
C PRO A 327 25.90 -1.52 -21.22
N GLU A 328 27.10 -1.94 -20.81
CA GLU A 328 27.86 -1.27 -19.74
C GLU A 328 28.24 0.15 -20.13
N GLY A 329 28.78 0.36 -21.34
CA GLY A 329 29.11 1.71 -21.79
C GLY A 329 27.87 2.58 -21.95
N MET A 330 26.73 2.03 -22.38
CA MET A 330 25.46 2.77 -22.42
C MET A 330 25.06 3.21 -21.01
N LEU A 331 25.06 2.28 -20.04
CA LEU A 331 24.73 2.59 -18.65
C LEU A 331 25.65 3.64 -18.07
N GLU A 332 26.97 3.54 -18.28
CA GLU A 332 27.95 4.56 -17.86
C GLU A 332 27.61 5.95 -18.45
N ARG A 333 27.29 6.03 -19.75
CA ARG A 333 26.91 7.28 -20.43
C ARG A 333 25.62 7.87 -19.86
N LEU A 334 24.64 7.04 -19.51
CA LEU A 334 23.39 7.48 -18.89
C LEU A 334 23.62 7.98 -17.46
N LYS A 335 24.40 7.25 -16.66
CA LYS A 335 24.74 7.64 -15.28
C LYS A 335 25.59 8.90 -15.22
N ALA A 336 26.46 9.14 -16.20
CA ALA A 336 27.23 10.39 -16.31
C ALA A 336 26.33 11.63 -16.48
N ARG A 337 25.07 11.46 -16.88
CA ARG A 337 24.04 12.50 -16.96
C ARG A 337 23.22 12.64 -15.66
N GLY A 338 23.61 11.94 -14.59
CA GLY A 338 22.94 11.98 -13.28
C GLY A 338 21.74 11.06 -13.14
N LEU A 339 21.47 10.18 -14.12
CA LEU A 339 20.31 9.30 -14.08
C LEU A 339 20.56 8.04 -13.24
N LYS A 340 19.50 7.59 -12.57
CA LYS A 340 19.38 6.24 -12.03
C LYS A 340 18.74 5.31 -13.04
N ILE A 341 19.12 4.04 -13.02
CA ILE A 341 18.65 3.05 -14.00
C ILE A 341 17.78 1.99 -13.33
N CYS A 342 16.60 1.76 -13.90
CA CYS A 342 15.71 0.67 -13.56
C CYS A 342 15.59 -0.31 -14.72
N LEU A 343 15.58 -1.62 -14.43
CA LEU A 343 15.27 -2.66 -15.41
C LEU A 343 13.98 -3.41 -15.06
N TRP A 344 13.22 -3.78 -16.08
CA TRP A 344 12.14 -4.75 -15.95
C TRP A 344 12.68 -6.15 -15.64
N ILE A 345 12.09 -6.82 -14.65
CA ILE A 345 12.29 -8.24 -14.36
C ILE A 345 10.95 -8.89 -14.01
N ASN A 346 10.88 -10.21 -14.11
CA ASN A 346 9.76 -10.98 -13.57
C ASN A 346 10.24 -12.35 -13.04
N PRO A 347 9.39 -13.08 -12.30
CA PRO A 347 9.78 -14.35 -11.69
C PRO A 347 9.57 -15.57 -12.62
N TYR A 348 9.41 -15.35 -13.93
CA TYR A 348 9.13 -16.39 -14.91
C TYR A 348 10.32 -16.58 -15.86
N ILE A 349 10.54 -17.82 -16.30
CA ILE A 349 11.62 -18.19 -17.22
C ILE A 349 11.01 -18.81 -18.47
N ALA A 350 11.11 -18.11 -19.61
CA ALA A 350 10.67 -18.62 -20.90
C ALA A 350 11.47 -19.86 -21.34
N GLN A 351 10.84 -20.81 -22.05
CA GLN A 351 11.49 -22.07 -22.42
C GLN A 351 12.71 -21.90 -23.33
N ARG A 352 12.70 -20.89 -24.21
CA ARG A 352 13.80 -20.64 -25.14
C ARG A 352 15.05 -20.09 -24.44
N SER A 353 14.91 -19.56 -23.23
CA SER A 353 16.01 -19.06 -22.42
C SER A 353 17.00 -20.18 -22.09
N ARG A 354 18.30 -19.84 -22.04
CA ARG A 354 19.34 -20.73 -21.49
C ARG A 354 19.06 -21.12 -20.04
N LEU A 355 18.38 -20.24 -19.29
CA LEU A 355 18.05 -20.44 -17.88
C LEU A 355 16.97 -21.49 -17.68
N PHE A 356 16.16 -21.81 -18.69
CA PHE A 356 15.15 -22.85 -18.56
C PHE A 356 15.80 -24.23 -18.39
N GLU A 357 16.71 -24.61 -19.28
CA GLU A 357 17.43 -25.88 -19.18
C GLU A 357 18.30 -25.95 -17.93
N GLU A 358 18.95 -24.84 -17.56
CA GLU A 358 19.72 -24.75 -16.31
C GLU A 358 18.83 -24.95 -15.07
N GLY A 359 17.72 -24.20 -14.97
CA GLY A 359 16.80 -24.26 -13.84
C GLY A 359 16.12 -25.62 -13.73
N LYS A 360 15.75 -26.22 -14.87
CA LYS A 360 15.22 -27.60 -14.93
C LYS A 360 16.25 -28.61 -14.42
N ALA A 361 17.50 -28.54 -14.88
CA ALA A 361 18.55 -29.48 -14.49
C ALA A 361 18.91 -29.37 -13.00
N LYS A 362 18.85 -28.17 -12.43
CA LYS A 362 19.17 -27.90 -11.02
C LYS A 362 17.96 -28.00 -10.08
N GLY A 363 16.74 -28.16 -10.60
CA GLY A 363 15.52 -28.24 -9.81
C GLY A 363 15.03 -26.89 -9.26
N TYR A 364 15.40 -25.78 -9.89
CA TYR A 364 15.03 -24.41 -9.49
C TYR A 364 13.69 -23.92 -10.03
N LEU A 365 13.02 -24.72 -10.87
CA LEU A 365 11.72 -24.40 -11.44
C LEU A 365 10.63 -25.20 -10.75
N VAL A 366 9.46 -24.57 -10.56
CA VAL A 366 8.28 -25.17 -9.92
C VAL A 366 7.86 -26.45 -10.66
N ARG A 367 7.52 -27.50 -9.90
CA ARG A 367 7.22 -28.83 -10.43
C ARG A 367 5.75 -29.19 -10.28
N ARG A 368 5.25 -30.02 -11.19
CA ARG A 368 4.00 -30.77 -11.04
C ARG A 368 4.21 -31.95 -10.08
N PRO A 369 3.12 -32.56 -9.56
CA PRO A 369 3.20 -33.74 -8.70
C PRO A 369 3.91 -34.96 -9.34
N ASP A 370 3.96 -35.05 -10.66
CA ASP A 370 4.68 -36.12 -11.38
C ASP A 370 6.19 -35.87 -11.53
N GLY A 371 6.69 -34.73 -11.02
CA GLY A 371 8.09 -34.31 -11.09
C GLY A 371 8.45 -33.53 -12.36
N SER A 372 7.53 -33.37 -13.33
CA SER A 372 7.76 -32.51 -14.49
C SER A 372 7.74 -31.03 -14.11
N VAL A 373 8.43 -30.17 -14.86
CA VAL A 373 8.37 -28.71 -14.66
C VAL A 373 6.99 -28.20 -15.07
N TRP A 374 6.37 -27.38 -14.23
CA TRP A 374 5.12 -26.71 -14.58
C TRP A 374 5.36 -25.70 -15.70
N GLN A 375 4.51 -25.72 -16.74
CA GLN A 375 4.64 -24.86 -17.91
C GLN A 375 3.28 -24.52 -18.52
N TRP A 376 3.22 -23.37 -19.18
CA TRP A 376 2.13 -22.95 -20.07
C TRP A 376 2.62 -21.88 -21.07
N ASP A 377 1.70 -21.32 -21.87
CA ASP A 377 2.02 -20.37 -22.94
C ASP A 377 1.47 -18.95 -22.71
N MET A 378 0.92 -18.66 -21.53
CA MET A 378 0.51 -17.31 -21.17
C MET A 378 1.75 -16.46 -20.88
N TRP A 379 1.81 -15.23 -21.39
CA TRP A 379 2.96 -14.30 -21.34
C TRP A 379 4.19 -14.71 -22.16
N GLN A 380 4.80 -15.87 -21.90
CA GLN A 380 5.95 -16.38 -22.66
C GLN A 380 5.71 -17.85 -23.05
N ALA A 381 6.15 -18.22 -24.25
CA ALA A 381 6.00 -19.58 -24.77
C ALA A 381 6.75 -20.60 -23.89
N GLY A 382 6.02 -21.63 -23.42
CA GLY A 382 6.54 -22.67 -22.54
C GLY A 382 7.13 -22.17 -21.23
N MET A 383 6.69 -21.03 -20.70
CA MET A 383 7.33 -20.47 -19.50
C MET A 383 7.12 -21.32 -18.25
N ALA A 384 8.11 -21.31 -17.35
CA ALA A 384 8.06 -21.87 -16.01
C ALA A 384 8.22 -20.78 -14.94
N LEU A 385 7.91 -21.12 -13.69
CA LEU A 385 8.11 -20.25 -12.52
C LEU A 385 9.40 -20.64 -11.80
N VAL A 386 10.14 -19.64 -11.31
CA VAL A 386 11.22 -19.87 -10.34
C VAL A 386 10.60 -20.32 -9.03
N ASP A 387 11.12 -21.40 -8.45
CA ASP A 387 10.70 -21.90 -7.14
C ASP A 387 11.46 -21.17 -6.02
N PHE A 388 10.92 -20.04 -5.54
CA PHE A 388 11.56 -19.28 -4.45
C PHE A 388 11.52 -20.01 -3.09
N THR A 389 10.84 -21.15 -2.96
CA THR A 389 10.94 -22.00 -1.75
C THR A 389 12.26 -22.75 -1.68
N ASN A 390 12.89 -22.97 -2.84
CA ASN A 390 14.23 -23.51 -2.92
C ASN A 390 15.28 -22.38 -2.67
N PRO A 391 16.07 -22.45 -1.58
CA PRO A 391 17.06 -21.41 -1.29
C PRO A 391 18.11 -21.25 -2.38
N ASP A 392 18.54 -22.34 -3.03
CA ASP A 392 19.53 -22.28 -4.12
C ASP A 392 18.96 -21.60 -5.37
N ALA A 393 17.64 -21.73 -5.62
CA ALA A 393 16.97 -21.01 -6.70
C ALA A 393 16.89 -19.51 -6.44
N ARG A 394 16.68 -19.10 -5.18
CA ARG A 394 16.73 -17.69 -4.77
C ARG A 394 18.12 -17.11 -4.97
N ASP A 395 19.15 -17.82 -4.52
CA ASP A 395 20.54 -17.39 -4.68
C ASP A 395 20.93 -17.30 -6.15
N TRP A 396 20.46 -18.24 -6.98
CA TRP A 396 20.66 -18.21 -8.43
C TRP A 396 20.01 -17.00 -9.09
N TYR A 397 18.75 -16.69 -8.75
CA TYR A 397 18.06 -15.50 -9.25
C TYR A 397 18.78 -14.22 -8.80
N ALA A 398 19.09 -14.12 -7.50
CA ALA A 398 19.81 -13.02 -6.89
C ALA A 398 21.19 -12.78 -7.50
N ALA A 399 21.92 -13.82 -7.89
CA ALA A 399 23.22 -13.70 -8.55
C ALA A 399 23.12 -12.98 -9.91
N HIS A 400 22.06 -13.18 -10.68
CA HIS A 400 21.85 -12.44 -11.93
C HIS A 400 21.56 -10.96 -11.67
N LEU A 401 20.77 -10.64 -10.64
CA LEU A 401 20.51 -9.26 -10.24
C LEU A 401 21.78 -8.54 -9.78
N ARG A 402 22.59 -9.20 -8.95
CA ARG A 402 23.89 -8.69 -8.51
C ARG A 402 24.79 -8.34 -9.70
N ARG A 403 24.84 -9.22 -10.72
CA ARG A 403 25.60 -8.94 -11.96
C ARG A 403 25.06 -7.70 -12.68
N LEU A 404 23.75 -7.53 -12.80
CA LEU A 404 23.16 -6.35 -13.43
C LEU A 404 23.46 -5.07 -12.64
N MET A 405 23.47 -5.14 -11.30
CA MET A 405 23.86 -4.03 -10.45
C MET A 405 25.36 -3.68 -10.61
N ASP A 406 26.23 -4.68 -10.76
CA ASP A 406 27.66 -4.47 -11.03
C ASP A 406 27.89 -3.74 -12.37
N MET A 407 26.97 -3.87 -13.34
CA MET A 407 26.97 -3.10 -14.60
C MET A 407 26.47 -1.66 -14.44
N GLY A 408 25.87 -1.30 -13.29
CA GLY A 408 25.38 0.04 -13.00
C GLY A 408 23.86 0.19 -12.86
N VAL A 409 23.09 -0.89 -12.79
CA VAL A 409 21.64 -0.83 -12.52
C VAL A 409 21.39 -0.45 -11.04
N ASP A 410 20.45 0.48 -10.80
CA ASP A 410 20.18 1.01 -9.46
C ASP A 410 18.90 0.43 -8.82
N SER A 411 17.95 -0.07 -9.63
CA SER A 411 16.64 -0.59 -9.17
C SER A 411 16.02 -1.57 -10.18
N PHE A 412 14.95 -2.26 -9.76
CA PHE A 412 14.20 -3.20 -10.60
C PHE A 412 12.69 -2.98 -10.50
N LYS A 413 11.99 -3.03 -11.63
CA LYS A 413 10.53 -3.19 -11.69
C LYS A 413 10.23 -4.68 -11.49
N THR A 414 9.78 -5.06 -10.29
CA THR A 414 9.36 -6.42 -9.96
C THR A 414 7.96 -6.67 -10.50
N ASP A 415 7.90 -6.98 -11.80
CA ASP A 415 6.64 -7.19 -12.50
C ASP A 415 6.10 -8.62 -12.28
N PHE A 416 4.81 -8.81 -12.52
CA PHE A 416 4.09 -10.07 -12.30
C PHE A 416 4.16 -10.60 -10.85
N GLY A 417 4.01 -11.92 -10.68
CA GLY A 417 3.96 -12.62 -9.39
C GLY A 417 2.55 -13.05 -8.95
N GLU A 418 1.51 -12.79 -9.76
CA GLU A 418 0.11 -13.04 -9.38
C GLU A 418 -0.38 -14.42 -9.82
N ARG A 419 -0.08 -14.84 -11.05
CA ARG A 419 -0.64 -16.06 -11.67
C ARG A 419 0.10 -17.33 -11.25
N VAL A 420 0.13 -17.59 -9.95
CA VAL A 420 0.84 -18.74 -9.36
C VAL A 420 -0.10 -19.96 -9.33
N PRO A 421 0.30 -21.11 -9.90
CA PRO A 421 -0.54 -22.30 -9.97
C PRO A 421 -0.69 -23.00 -8.61
N THR A 422 -1.78 -23.73 -8.44
CA THR A 422 -2.07 -24.53 -7.24
C THR A 422 -1.96 -26.04 -7.49
N ASP A 423 -1.86 -26.49 -8.74
CA ASP A 423 -1.66 -27.88 -9.15
C ASP A 423 -0.17 -28.26 -9.24
N VAL A 424 0.60 -27.85 -8.23
CA VAL A 424 2.07 -27.96 -8.17
C VAL A 424 2.56 -28.50 -6.83
N VAL A 425 3.86 -28.81 -6.78
CA VAL A 425 4.58 -29.16 -5.55
C VAL A 425 5.79 -28.24 -5.43
N TRP A 426 5.87 -27.54 -4.31
CA TRP A 426 6.98 -26.67 -3.94
C TRP A 426 8.14 -27.48 -3.36
N ASP A 427 9.37 -26.97 -3.49
CA ASP A 427 10.58 -27.62 -2.98
C ASP A 427 10.52 -27.90 -1.47
N ASP A 428 9.99 -26.96 -0.69
CA ASP A 428 9.81 -27.10 0.77
C ASP A 428 8.55 -27.90 1.18
N GLY A 429 7.72 -28.30 0.22
CA GLY A 429 6.47 -29.02 0.46
C GLY A 429 5.28 -28.17 0.93
N SER A 430 5.38 -26.84 0.81
CA SER A 430 4.35 -25.85 1.14
C SER A 430 2.99 -26.12 0.50
N ASP A 431 1.91 -25.64 1.14
CA ASP A 431 0.56 -25.67 0.56
C ASP A 431 0.47 -24.76 -0.67
N PRO A 432 0.16 -25.30 -1.87
CA PRO A 432 0.07 -24.49 -3.08
C PRO A 432 -1.01 -23.40 -3.03
N THR A 433 -2.12 -23.63 -2.33
CA THR A 433 -3.19 -22.64 -2.20
C THR A 433 -2.72 -21.44 -1.37
N ARG A 434 -1.92 -21.69 -0.33
CA ARG A 434 -1.32 -20.61 0.49
C ARG A 434 -0.18 -19.91 -0.23
N MET A 435 0.63 -20.68 -0.97
CA MET A 435 1.74 -20.11 -1.73
C MET A 435 1.28 -19.21 -2.87
N HIS A 436 0.07 -19.38 -3.40
CA HIS A 436 -0.44 -18.53 -4.49
C HIS A 436 -0.29 -17.02 -4.21
N ASN A 437 -0.80 -16.52 -3.08
CA ASN A 437 -0.58 -15.12 -2.71
C ASN A 437 0.81 -14.89 -2.11
N TYR A 438 1.34 -15.85 -1.32
CA TYR A 438 2.59 -15.67 -0.60
C TYR A 438 3.85 -15.64 -1.49
N TYR A 439 3.79 -16.22 -2.69
CA TYR A 439 4.88 -16.24 -3.66
C TYR A 439 5.45 -14.85 -3.95
N THR A 440 4.56 -13.85 -4.06
CA THR A 440 4.94 -12.46 -4.32
C THR A 440 5.79 -11.87 -3.19
N GLN A 441 5.57 -12.31 -1.94
CA GLN A 441 6.36 -11.90 -0.79
C GLN A 441 7.80 -12.40 -0.95
N MET A 442 7.97 -13.69 -1.25
CA MET A 442 9.29 -14.30 -1.42
C MET A 442 10.04 -13.72 -2.63
N TYR A 443 9.34 -13.46 -3.73
CA TYR A 443 9.90 -12.85 -4.92
C TYR A 443 10.39 -11.42 -4.64
N ASN A 444 9.51 -10.54 -4.13
CA ASN A 444 9.89 -9.15 -3.87
C ASN A 444 10.96 -9.05 -2.78
N GLN A 445 10.90 -9.90 -1.73
CA GLN A 445 11.93 -9.96 -0.70
C GLN A 445 13.30 -10.32 -1.29
N THR A 446 13.36 -11.35 -2.16
CA THR A 446 14.61 -11.76 -2.80
C THR A 446 15.25 -10.62 -3.60
N VAL A 447 14.45 -9.84 -4.33
CA VAL A 447 14.94 -8.70 -5.11
C VAL A 447 15.34 -7.53 -4.20
N PHE A 448 14.50 -7.21 -3.22
CA PHE A 448 14.74 -6.10 -2.30
C PHE A 448 15.98 -6.33 -1.42
N ASP A 449 16.22 -7.56 -0.99
CA ASP A 449 17.40 -7.92 -0.21
C ASP A 449 18.70 -7.77 -1.01
N VAL A 450 18.69 -8.06 -2.32
CA VAL A 450 19.85 -7.79 -3.19
C VAL A 450 20.11 -6.29 -3.30
N LEU A 451 19.06 -5.49 -3.49
CA LEU A 451 19.19 -4.03 -3.56
C LEU A 451 19.71 -3.46 -2.24
N ARG A 452 19.21 -3.95 -1.10
CA ARG A 452 19.66 -3.56 0.24
C ARG A 452 21.10 -3.98 0.52
N GLU A 453 21.50 -5.18 0.13
CA GLU A 453 22.88 -5.67 0.23
C GLU A 453 23.85 -4.76 -0.54
N ARG A 454 23.48 -4.35 -1.75
CA ARG A 454 24.36 -3.59 -2.66
C ARG A 454 24.35 -2.09 -2.42
N ASN A 455 23.19 -1.49 -2.16
CA ASN A 455 23.03 -0.04 -2.02
C ASN A 455 23.09 0.42 -0.56
N GLY A 456 22.84 -0.47 0.40
CA GLY A 456 22.70 -0.16 1.82
C GLY A 456 21.25 0.06 2.26
N ASP A 457 21.06 0.10 3.57
CA ASP A 457 19.75 0.33 4.19
C ASP A 457 19.19 1.71 3.82
N GLY A 458 17.90 1.75 3.45
CA GLY A 458 17.20 2.98 3.04
C GLY A 458 17.46 3.42 1.60
N GLU A 459 18.32 2.72 0.86
CA GLU A 459 18.65 3.01 -0.54
C GLU A 459 18.13 1.93 -1.52
N ALA A 460 17.35 0.98 -1.01
CA ALA A 460 16.66 -0.05 -1.78
C ALA A 460 15.27 0.43 -2.20
N VAL A 461 14.94 0.26 -3.48
CA VAL A 461 13.61 0.55 -4.03
C VAL A 461 13.32 -0.36 -5.21
N VAL A 462 12.10 -0.87 -5.28
CA VAL A 462 11.56 -1.60 -6.44
C VAL A 462 10.38 -0.84 -7.07
N PHE A 463 9.86 -1.36 -8.18
CA PHE A 463 8.57 -0.97 -8.75
C PHE A 463 7.68 -2.22 -8.88
N ALA A 464 7.02 -2.60 -7.78
CA ALA A 464 6.31 -3.88 -7.62
C ALA A 464 4.87 -3.84 -8.12
N ARG A 465 4.48 -4.84 -8.94
CA ARG A 465 3.09 -4.99 -9.40
C ARG A 465 2.23 -5.82 -8.44
N SER A 466 2.78 -6.89 -7.88
CA SER A 466 2.07 -7.78 -6.97
C SER A 466 2.54 -7.62 -5.52
N ALA A 467 1.64 -7.87 -4.58
CA ALA A 467 1.93 -7.84 -3.15
C ALA A 467 0.93 -8.69 -2.34
N THR A 468 1.30 -8.99 -1.09
CA THR A 468 0.39 -9.49 -0.05
C THR A 468 0.78 -8.86 1.29
N VAL A 469 0.31 -9.39 2.42
CA VAL A 469 0.71 -8.94 3.78
C VAL A 469 2.22 -9.04 3.93
N GLY A 470 2.85 -7.98 4.45
CA GLY A 470 4.29 -7.85 4.55
C GLY A 470 4.93 -7.22 3.30
N GLY A 471 4.23 -7.22 2.16
CA GLY A 471 4.73 -6.64 0.90
C GLY A 471 5.05 -5.16 1.01
N GLN A 472 4.39 -4.44 1.92
CA GLN A 472 4.68 -3.03 2.18
C GLN A 472 6.12 -2.75 2.64
N GLN A 473 6.86 -3.78 3.09
CA GLN A 473 8.27 -3.69 3.44
C GLN A 473 9.20 -3.57 2.23
N PHE A 474 8.69 -3.81 1.01
CA PHE A 474 9.47 -3.79 -0.24
C PHE A 474 8.90 -2.76 -1.23
N PRO A 475 8.90 -1.46 -0.87
CA PRO A 475 8.39 -0.41 -1.74
C PRO A 475 9.29 -0.19 -2.97
N VAL A 476 8.76 0.36 -4.05
CA VAL A 476 7.46 1.03 -4.21
C VAL A 476 6.48 0.16 -4.99
N HIS A 477 5.19 0.32 -4.74
CA HIS A 477 4.13 -0.43 -5.42
C HIS A 477 3.48 0.42 -6.52
N TRP A 478 3.27 -0.15 -7.70
CA TRP A 478 2.67 0.53 -8.84
C TRP A 478 1.29 -0.04 -9.20
N GLY A 479 0.35 0.83 -9.58
CA GLY A 479 -1.08 0.55 -9.77
C GLY A 479 -1.48 -0.49 -10.82
N GLY A 480 -0.55 -1.02 -11.61
CA GLY A 480 -0.85 -1.98 -12.66
C GLY A 480 -1.32 -1.35 -13.98
N ASP A 481 -1.71 -2.21 -14.92
CA ASP A 481 -2.02 -1.84 -16.30
C ASP A 481 -3.40 -1.19 -16.43
N CYS A 482 -3.43 0.15 -16.51
CA CYS A 482 -4.64 0.96 -16.63
C CYS A 482 -4.88 1.47 -18.05
N ASP A 483 -6.14 1.76 -18.38
CA ASP A 483 -6.51 2.39 -19.65
C ASP A 483 -6.22 3.91 -19.64
N SER A 484 -6.12 4.51 -20.83
CA SER A 484 -5.78 5.92 -21.03
C SER A 484 -7.01 6.84 -21.06
N THR A 485 -7.88 6.75 -20.05
CA THR A 485 -9.12 7.54 -19.94
C THR A 485 -9.29 8.20 -18.56
N PHE A 486 -10.16 9.21 -18.45
CA PHE A 486 -10.51 9.80 -17.15
C PHE A 486 -11.16 8.81 -16.18
N ALA A 487 -11.95 7.84 -16.69
CA ALA A 487 -12.56 6.82 -15.85
C ALA A 487 -11.49 5.89 -15.25
N ALA A 488 -10.53 5.46 -16.06
CA ALA A 488 -9.39 4.67 -15.59
C ALA A 488 -8.49 5.45 -14.63
N MET A 489 -8.30 6.75 -14.84
CA MET A 489 -7.61 7.62 -13.87
C MET A 489 -8.33 7.64 -12.50
N ALA A 490 -9.66 7.65 -12.48
CA ALA A 490 -10.46 7.56 -11.27
C ALA A 490 -10.36 6.17 -10.60
N GLU A 491 -10.44 5.10 -11.38
CA GLU A 491 -10.24 3.71 -10.92
C GLU A 491 -8.87 3.53 -10.26
N ASN A 492 -7.83 4.06 -10.90
CA ASN A 492 -6.47 3.96 -10.41
C ASN A 492 -6.27 4.74 -9.10
N LEU A 493 -6.85 5.94 -8.98
CA LEU A 493 -6.87 6.68 -7.71
C LEU A 493 -7.56 5.86 -6.60
N ARG A 494 -8.71 5.22 -6.87
CA ARG A 494 -9.37 4.33 -5.88
C ARG A 494 -8.48 3.15 -5.48
N GLY A 495 -7.72 2.61 -6.43
CA GLY A 495 -6.69 1.60 -6.20
C GLY A 495 -5.66 2.08 -5.18
N GLY A 496 -5.01 3.22 -5.45
CA GLY A 496 -4.02 3.83 -4.56
C GLY A 496 -4.56 4.13 -3.16
N LEU A 497 -5.78 4.69 -3.06
CA LEU A 497 -6.44 4.95 -1.78
C LEU A 497 -6.78 3.67 -1.00
N SER A 498 -7.22 2.61 -1.69
CA SER A 498 -7.51 1.31 -1.06
C SER A 498 -6.23 0.63 -0.55
N LEU A 499 -5.14 0.71 -1.34
CA LEU A 499 -3.85 0.16 -0.95
C LEU A 499 -3.25 0.93 0.24
N ALA A 500 -3.40 2.25 0.29
CA ALA A 500 -3.03 3.09 1.43
C ALA A 500 -3.77 2.68 2.72
N MET A 501 -5.06 2.33 2.63
CA MET A 501 -5.85 1.76 3.74
C MET A 501 -5.48 0.31 4.10
N SER A 502 -4.49 -0.26 3.41
CA SER A 502 -4.03 -1.63 3.58
C SER A 502 -2.58 -1.72 4.09
N GLY A 503 -2.01 -0.61 4.57
CA GLY A 503 -0.69 -0.55 5.23
C GLY A 503 0.49 -0.17 4.33
N PHE A 504 0.25 0.17 3.07
CA PHE A 504 1.31 0.53 2.12
C PHE A 504 1.58 2.03 2.15
N GLY A 505 2.84 2.41 2.40
CA GLY A 505 3.24 3.81 2.56
C GLY A 505 3.41 4.60 1.25
N TYR A 506 3.80 3.90 0.18
CA TYR A 506 4.19 4.47 -1.10
C TYR A 506 3.47 3.80 -2.25
N TRP A 507 3.08 4.61 -3.23
CA TRP A 507 2.35 4.18 -4.41
C TRP A 507 2.68 5.03 -5.64
N SER A 508 2.73 4.38 -6.79
CA SER A 508 2.92 4.95 -8.12
C SER A 508 1.81 4.51 -9.07
N HIS A 509 1.66 5.23 -10.17
CA HIS A 509 0.83 4.86 -11.31
C HIS A 509 1.45 5.40 -12.59
N ASP A 510 0.97 4.93 -13.74
CA ASP A 510 1.48 5.34 -15.04
C ASP A 510 0.74 6.59 -15.53
N ILE A 511 1.47 7.69 -15.60
CA ILE A 511 0.95 8.98 -16.03
C ILE A 511 0.48 8.87 -17.49
N GLY A 512 -0.80 9.15 -17.68
CA GLY A 512 -1.47 9.07 -18.98
C GLY A 512 -2.09 7.70 -19.28
N GLY A 513 -1.97 6.71 -18.39
CA GLY A 513 -2.44 5.35 -18.62
C GLY A 513 -1.42 4.48 -19.36
N PHE A 514 -1.56 3.16 -19.21
CA PHE A 514 -0.70 2.17 -19.84
C PHE A 514 -1.25 1.75 -21.21
N GLU A 515 -2.49 1.24 -21.25
CA GLU A 515 -3.13 0.81 -22.49
C GLU A 515 -3.59 1.99 -23.33
N ASN A 516 -3.56 1.82 -24.66
CA ASN A 516 -3.89 2.86 -25.63
C ASN A 516 -2.98 4.12 -25.55
N THR A 517 -3.26 5.10 -26.41
CA THR A 517 -2.62 6.42 -26.37
C THR A 517 -3.63 7.42 -25.80
N PRO A 518 -3.30 8.16 -24.73
CA PRO A 518 -4.24 9.12 -24.15
C PRO A 518 -4.51 10.29 -25.09
N ASP A 519 -5.73 10.83 -25.00
CA ASP A 519 -5.98 12.20 -25.48
C ASP A 519 -5.06 13.18 -24.73
N PRO A 520 -4.53 14.24 -25.38
CA PRO A 520 -3.66 15.21 -24.72
C PRO A 520 -4.25 15.80 -23.43
N ALA A 521 -5.57 15.99 -23.35
CA ALA A 521 -6.21 16.47 -22.13
C ALA A 521 -6.12 15.44 -20.99
N VAL A 522 -6.30 14.15 -21.26
CA VAL A 522 -6.12 13.08 -20.28
C VAL A 522 -4.67 13.06 -19.80
N PHE A 523 -3.70 13.10 -20.72
CA PHE A 523 -2.28 13.12 -20.38
C PHE A 523 -1.91 14.30 -19.47
N LYS A 524 -2.32 15.52 -19.83
CA LYS A 524 -2.06 16.74 -19.05
C LYS A 524 -2.65 16.69 -17.64
N ARG A 525 -3.90 16.25 -17.50
CA ARG A 525 -4.53 16.10 -16.18
C ARG A 525 -3.85 15.03 -15.33
N TRP A 526 -3.42 13.95 -15.96
CA TRP A 526 -2.72 12.88 -15.27
C TRP A 526 -1.30 13.29 -14.84
N CYS A 527 -0.64 14.21 -15.56
CA CYS A 527 0.66 14.76 -15.14
C CYS A 527 0.57 15.42 -13.75
N ALA A 528 -0.43 16.27 -13.53
CA ALA A 528 -0.66 16.90 -12.22
C ALA A 528 -0.90 15.86 -11.13
N PHE A 529 -1.77 14.88 -11.39
CA PHE A 529 -2.05 13.78 -10.44
C PHE A 529 -0.81 12.94 -10.13
N GLY A 530 -0.05 12.55 -11.15
CA GLY A 530 1.14 11.72 -11.01
C GLY A 530 2.26 12.40 -10.25
N MET A 531 2.51 13.68 -10.51
CA MET A 531 3.53 14.45 -9.79
C MET A 531 3.10 14.81 -8.36
N LEU A 532 1.81 14.78 -8.06
CA LEU A 532 1.27 14.91 -6.68
C LEU A 532 1.00 13.55 -6.01
N SER A 533 1.58 12.47 -6.56
CA SER A 533 1.63 11.15 -5.93
C SER A 533 3.04 10.91 -5.36
N SER A 534 3.19 9.88 -4.50
CA SER A 534 4.50 9.61 -3.89
C SER A 534 5.60 9.37 -4.93
N HIS A 535 5.31 8.53 -5.94
CA HIS A 535 6.22 8.17 -7.02
C HIS A 535 5.52 8.38 -8.37
N SER A 536 6.29 8.75 -9.38
CA SER A 536 5.76 9.33 -10.62
C SER A 536 6.47 8.75 -11.83
N ARG A 537 5.73 8.02 -12.68
CA ARG A 537 6.30 7.35 -13.85
C ARG A 537 5.52 7.63 -15.13
N LEU A 538 6.25 7.87 -16.21
CA LEU A 538 5.75 7.92 -17.59
C LEU A 538 6.03 6.57 -18.26
N HIS A 539 4.97 5.77 -18.45
CA HIS A 539 5.04 4.45 -19.06
C HIS A 539 3.78 4.14 -19.86
N GLY A 540 3.94 3.61 -21.07
CA GLY A 540 2.85 3.25 -21.96
C GLY A 540 3.06 1.87 -22.58
N SER A 541 2.01 1.33 -23.17
CA SER A 541 2.02 0.03 -23.83
C SER A 541 2.71 0.10 -25.20
N SER A 542 2.00 0.58 -26.23
CA SER A 542 2.49 0.65 -27.62
C SER A 542 2.86 2.06 -28.09
N SER A 543 2.86 3.04 -27.19
CA SER A 543 3.24 4.43 -27.46
C SER A 543 4.09 5.03 -26.34
N TYR A 544 4.96 5.96 -26.70
CA TYR A 544 5.79 6.69 -25.75
C TYR A 544 4.96 7.65 -24.89
N ARG A 545 5.49 7.98 -23.71
CA ARG A 545 4.88 8.95 -22.76
C ARG A 545 5.72 10.22 -22.60
N VAL A 546 6.54 10.55 -23.59
CA VAL A 546 7.22 11.87 -23.62
C VAL A 546 6.19 12.96 -23.92
N PRO A 547 6.22 14.12 -23.24
CA PRO A 547 5.14 15.10 -23.31
C PRO A 547 4.98 15.73 -24.71
N TRP A 548 6.08 15.91 -25.44
CA TRP A 548 6.06 16.46 -26.81
C TRP A 548 5.46 15.51 -27.85
N ALA A 549 5.12 14.27 -27.48
CA ALA A 549 4.30 13.40 -28.33
C ALA A 549 2.82 13.81 -28.34
N PHE A 550 2.40 14.69 -27.42
CA PHE A 550 1.01 15.14 -27.27
C PHE A 550 0.84 16.57 -27.79
N ASP A 551 1.39 17.56 -27.08
CA ASP A 551 1.40 18.98 -27.48
C ASP A 551 2.42 19.78 -26.64
N ASP A 552 2.67 21.04 -27.01
CA ASP A 552 3.59 21.92 -26.27
C ASP A 552 3.08 22.23 -24.86
N GLU A 553 1.75 22.34 -24.67
CA GLU A 553 1.14 22.58 -23.35
C GLU A 553 1.42 21.39 -22.41
N ALA A 554 1.49 20.16 -22.90
CA ALA A 554 1.86 18.99 -22.11
C ALA A 554 3.31 19.06 -21.60
N VAL A 555 4.21 19.67 -22.37
CA VAL A 555 5.59 19.94 -21.94
C VAL A 555 5.58 20.93 -20.78
N ASP A 556 4.81 22.02 -20.90
CA ASP A 556 4.71 23.05 -19.87
C ASP A 556 4.09 22.53 -18.57
N VAL A 557 2.99 21.75 -18.68
CA VAL A 557 2.32 21.12 -17.54
C VAL A 557 3.26 20.16 -16.82
N LEU A 558 3.92 19.25 -17.55
CA LEU A 558 4.84 18.30 -16.91
C LEU A 558 6.03 19.02 -16.26
N ARG A 559 6.59 20.04 -16.92
CA ARG A 559 7.68 20.87 -16.36
C ARG A 559 7.24 21.49 -15.03
N ALA A 560 6.11 22.20 -15.03
CA ALA A 560 5.63 22.94 -13.87
C ALA A 560 5.43 22.01 -12.65
N PHE A 561 4.72 20.89 -12.84
CA PHE A 561 4.46 19.97 -11.74
C PHE A 561 5.67 19.15 -11.31
N THR A 562 6.61 18.86 -12.23
CA THR A 562 7.88 18.21 -11.87
C THR A 562 8.72 19.12 -10.97
N LYS A 563 8.90 20.38 -11.39
CA LYS A 563 9.62 21.40 -10.59
C LYS A 563 8.96 21.67 -9.25
N LEU A 564 7.63 21.71 -9.22
CA LEU A 564 6.88 21.83 -7.97
C LEU A 564 7.16 20.65 -7.02
N LYS A 565 7.14 19.41 -7.52
CA LYS A 565 7.44 18.24 -6.70
C LYS A 565 8.87 18.28 -6.14
N MET A 566 9.85 18.71 -6.94
CA MET A 566 11.24 18.84 -6.49
C MET A 566 11.36 19.85 -5.35
N ARG A 567 10.65 20.98 -5.43
CA ARG A 567 10.58 21.97 -4.34
C ARG A 567 9.81 21.48 -3.11
N LEU A 568 8.87 20.56 -3.27
CA LEU A 568 8.12 19.95 -2.15
C LEU A 568 8.93 18.90 -1.39
N MET A 569 10.11 18.48 -1.86
CA MET A 569 10.89 17.41 -1.23
C MET A 569 11.16 17.57 0.27
N PRO A 570 11.44 18.76 0.84
CA PRO A 570 11.58 18.91 2.29
C PRO A 570 10.31 18.50 3.07
N TYR A 571 9.15 18.83 2.51
CA TYR A 571 7.85 18.41 3.04
C TYR A 571 7.62 16.91 2.84
N LEU A 572 7.88 16.38 1.64
CA LEU A 572 7.70 14.96 1.34
C LEU A 572 8.62 14.06 2.17
N ALA A 573 9.83 14.51 2.47
CA ALA A 573 10.75 13.78 3.34
C ALA A 573 10.24 13.72 4.79
N SER A 574 9.46 14.72 5.24
CA SER A 574 8.78 14.67 6.54
C SER A 574 7.65 13.63 6.53
N ALA A 575 6.83 13.62 5.47
CA ALA A 575 5.80 12.59 5.29
C ALA A 575 6.40 11.17 5.15
N MET A 576 7.59 11.04 4.57
CA MET A 576 8.34 9.78 4.51
C MET A 576 8.77 9.28 5.89
N ARG A 577 9.05 10.17 6.86
CA ARG A 577 9.29 9.77 8.26
C ARG A 577 8.02 9.23 8.90
N GLU A 578 6.87 9.88 8.69
CA GLU A 578 5.58 9.37 9.18
C GLU A 578 5.25 7.98 8.63
N VAL A 579 5.63 7.69 7.38
CA VAL A 579 5.50 6.34 6.81
C VAL A 579 6.34 5.33 7.59
N GLN A 580 7.61 5.63 7.86
CA GLN A 580 8.53 4.71 8.53
C GLN A 580 8.20 4.49 10.01
N GLU A 581 7.95 5.59 10.72
CA GLU A 581 7.75 5.58 12.17
C GLU A 581 6.33 5.14 12.54
N HIS A 582 5.35 5.46 11.69
CA HIS A 582 3.93 5.28 12.02
C HIS A 582 3.13 4.50 10.98
N GLY A 583 3.70 4.14 9.83
CA GLY A 583 2.96 3.44 8.76
C GLY A 583 1.86 4.30 8.15
N THR A 584 1.90 5.62 8.33
CA THR A 584 0.90 6.53 7.77
C THR A 584 1.25 6.81 6.30
N PRO A 585 0.38 6.48 5.33
CA PRO A 585 0.70 6.62 3.91
C PRO A 585 0.90 8.07 3.49
N MET A 586 1.69 8.29 2.43
CA MET A 586 1.85 9.64 1.88
C MET A 586 0.59 10.13 1.18
N MET A 587 -0.08 9.26 0.41
CA MET A 587 -1.40 9.52 -0.17
C MET A 587 -2.47 9.03 0.80
N ARG A 588 -3.21 9.95 1.42
CA ARG A 588 -4.12 9.67 2.52
C ARG A 588 -5.56 9.88 2.06
N PRO A 589 -6.42 8.85 2.13
CA PRO A 589 -7.85 9.05 1.96
C PRO A 589 -8.38 10.07 2.96
N MET A 590 -9.38 10.86 2.55
CA MET A 590 -9.94 11.89 3.44
C MET A 590 -10.49 11.29 4.74
N ALA A 591 -11.09 10.09 4.69
CA ALA A 591 -11.57 9.34 5.86
C ALA A 591 -10.44 8.91 6.84
N LEU A 592 -9.19 8.83 6.37
CA LEU A 592 -8.02 8.54 7.20
C LEU A 592 -7.55 9.81 7.94
N GLU A 593 -7.52 10.96 7.26
CA GLU A 593 -7.03 12.22 7.83
C GLU A 593 -8.09 12.93 8.69
N PHE A 594 -9.37 12.83 8.33
CA PHE A 594 -10.49 13.52 8.96
C PHE A 594 -11.58 12.54 9.41
N PRO A 595 -11.26 11.53 10.25
CA PRO A 595 -12.23 10.49 10.63
C PRO A 595 -13.44 11.01 11.43
N GLY A 596 -13.34 12.21 12.01
CA GLY A 596 -14.45 12.87 12.72
C GLY A 596 -15.43 13.62 11.81
N ASP A 597 -15.11 13.77 10.51
CA ASP A 597 -15.95 14.46 9.55
C ASP A 597 -16.73 13.44 8.68
N PRO A 598 -18.05 13.28 8.88
CA PRO A 598 -18.84 12.28 8.17
C PRO A 598 -18.94 12.55 6.66
N ALA A 599 -18.65 13.77 6.19
CA ALA A 599 -18.64 14.07 4.75
C ALA A 599 -17.46 13.39 4.03
N THR A 600 -16.45 12.94 4.77
CA THR A 600 -15.21 12.39 4.19
C THR A 600 -15.26 10.89 3.95
N SER A 601 -16.23 10.18 4.53
CA SER A 601 -16.33 8.71 4.53
C SER A 601 -16.34 8.08 3.13
N HIS A 602 -16.89 8.77 2.13
CA HIS A 602 -17.05 8.25 0.76
C HIS A 602 -16.23 9.02 -0.28
N LEU A 603 -15.34 9.93 0.13
CA LEU A 603 -14.51 10.69 -0.80
C LEU A 603 -13.44 9.79 -1.42
N GLU A 604 -13.49 9.67 -2.74
CA GLU A 604 -12.62 8.75 -3.50
C GLU A 604 -11.95 9.40 -4.72
N LEU A 605 -12.23 10.69 -4.97
CA LEU A 605 -11.68 11.48 -6.08
C LEU A 605 -10.78 12.63 -5.61
N GLN A 606 -10.39 12.62 -4.34
CA GLN A 606 -9.48 13.56 -3.72
C GLN A 606 -8.78 12.89 -2.54
N TYR A 607 -7.66 13.47 -2.11
CA TYR A 607 -6.85 12.92 -1.03
C TYR A 607 -6.05 14.03 -0.35
N MET A 608 -5.52 13.70 0.83
CA MET A 608 -4.46 14.48 1.45
C MET A 608 -3.11 13.90 1.02
N PHE A 609 -2.20 14.73 0.51
CA PHE A 609 -0.83 14.37 0.22
C PHE A 609 0.04 14.83 1.40
N GLY A 610 0.38 13.91 2.29
CA GLY A 610 0.86 14.21 3.64
C GLY A 610 -0.25 14.81 4.52
N ASP A 611 0.13 15.52 5.58
CA ASP A 611 -0.80 16.09 6.57
C ASP A 611 -1.40 17.44 6.17
N ARG A 612 -0.79 18.14 5.20
CA ARG A 612 -1.06 19.56 4.92
C ARG A 612 -1.65 19.87 3.55
N LEU A 613 -1.49 19.02 2.55
CA LEU A 613 -1.92 19.32 1.18
C LEU A 613 -3.16 18.52 0.79
N LEU A 614 -4.28 19.18 0.50
CA LEU A 614 -5.44 18.57 -0.13
C LEU A 614 -5.28 18.65 -1.65
N VAL A 615 -5.38 17.51 -2.33
CA VAL A 615 -5.32 17.39 -3.78
C VAL A 615 -6.63 16.82 -4.31
N ALA A 616 -7.27 17.51 -5.26
CA ALA A 616 -8.42 16.98 -6.00
C ALA A 616 -8.13 16.96 -7.50
N PRO A 617 -7.63 15.84 -8.06
CA PRO A 617 -7.33 15.75 -9.48
C PRO A 617 -8.52 16.10 -10.37
N VAL A 618 -8.27 16.88 -11.41
CA VAL A 618 -9.29 17.27 -12.38
C VAL A 618 -9.44 16.16 -13.43
N MET A 619 -10.55 15.43 -13.38
CA MET A 619 -10.80 14.27 -14.26
C MET A 619 -11.78 14.62 -15.40
N SER A 620 -11.55 15.76 -16.04
CA SER A 620 -12.36 16.26 -17.15
C SER A 620 -11.54 17.10 -18.12
N GLN A 621 -11.95 17.11 -19.39
CA GLN A 621 -11.34 17.98 -20.40
C GLN A 621 -11.70 19.46 -20.16
N SER A 622 -12.94 19.74 -19.73
CA SER A 622 -13.44 21.10 -19.47
C SER A 622 -12.73 21.80 -18.30
N GLY A 623 -12.03 21.04 -17.47
CA GLY A 623 -11.39 21.55 -16.26
C GLY A 623 -12.31 21.58 -15.05
N GLU A 624 -13.59 21.21 -15.21
CA GLU A 624 -14.53 21.15 -14.10
C GLU A 624 -14.15 20.07 -13.10
N VAL A 625 -14.16 20.44 -11.83
CA VAL A 625 -13.89 19.57 -10.69
C VAL A 625 -14.84 19.91 -9.54
N SER A 626 -15.28 18.90 -8.80
CA SER A 626 -16.05 19.06 -7.58
C SER A 626 -15.35 18.31 -6.45
N TYR A 627 -15.10 18.99 -5.35
CA TYR A 627 -14.34 18.45 -4.23
C TYR A 627 -14.85 19.04 -2.91
N TYR A 628 -14.61 18.32 -1.82
CA TYR A 628 -14.98 18.73 -0.47
C TYR A 628 -13.77 19.32 0.26
N VAL A 629 -13.98 20.45 0.94
CA VAL A 629 -12.99 21.10 1.78
C VAL A 629 -13.44 20.95 3.23
N PRO A 630 -12.63 20.33 4.11
CA PRO A 630 -12.90 20.23 5.55
C PRO A 630 -12.93 21.59 6.24
N GLU A 631 -13.29 21.60 7.53
CA GLU A 631 -13.31 22.81 8.36
C GLU A 631 -12.01 23.64 8.25
N GLY A 632 -12.17 24.97 8.19
CA GLY A 632 -11.08 25.94 8.17
C GLY A 632 -10.95 26.70 6.84
N THR A 633 -10.03 27.67 6.81
CA THR A 633 -9.72 28.46 5.61
C THR A 633 -8.46 27.91 4.95
N TRP A 634 -8.66 27.17 3.88
CA TRP A 634 -7.61 26.55 3.09
C TRP A 634 -7.09 27.52 2.04
N THR A 635 -5.79 27.44 1.72
CA THR A 635 -5.15 28.35 0.75
C THR A 635 -4.50 27.57 -0.38
N SER A 636 -4.81 27.91 -1.62
CA SER A 636 -4.19 27.31 -2.80
C SER A 636 -2.68 27.55 -2.81
N LEU A 637 -1.91 26.47 -2.96
CA LEU A 637 -0.45 26.53 -3.07
C LEU A 637 -0.01 27.19 -4.40
N LEU A 638 -0.84 27.13 -5.43
CA LEU A 638 -0.48 27.56 -6.79
C LEU A 638 -0.68 29.08 -6.99
N ASP A 639 -1.75 29.65 -6.43
CA ASP A 639 -2.13 31.05 -6.68
C ASP A 639 -2.50 31.86 -5.42
N GLY A 640 -2.48 31.23 -4.23
CA GLY A 640 -2.80 31.89 -2.97
C GLY A 640 -4.29 32.19 -2.74
N SER A 641 -5.18 31.76 -3.64
CA SER A 641 -6.63 31.88 -3.44
C SER A 641 -7.12 31.10 -2.23
N LYS A 642 -8.17 31.57 -1.55
CA LYS A 642 -8.66 30.98 -0.30
C LYS A 642 -10.02 30.32 -0.47
N VAL A 643 -10.19 29.18 0.18
CA VAL A 643 -11.42 28.38 0.21
C VAL A 643 -11.76 28.03 1.65
N THR A 644 -12.92 28.49 2.13
CA THR A 644 -13.38 28.17 3.50
C THR A 644 -14.35 26.98 3.47
N GLY A 645 -14.05 25.95 4.24
CA GLY A 645 -14.91 24.80 4.54
C GLY A 645 -15.59 24.92 5.91
N PRO A 646 -16.41 23.93 6.32
CA PRO A 646 -16.67 22.66 5.64
C PRO A 646 -17.71 22.79 4.52
N ARG A 647 -17.32 22.53 3.25
CA ARG A 647 -18.27 22.55 2.12
C ARG A 647 -17.76 21.82 0.88
N TRP A 648 -18.70 21.45 0.02
CA TRP A 648 -18.40 21.14 -1.38
C TRP A 648 -18.13 22.41 -2.18
N VAL A 649 -17.17 22.31 -3.10
CA VAL A 649 -16.71 23.37 -3.98
C VAL A 649 -16.74 22.83 -5.41
N ARG A 650 -17.14 23.68 -6.35
CA ARG A 650 -17.11 23.41 -7.78
C ARG A 650 -16.41 24.54 -8.49
N GLU A 651 -15.33 24.21 -9.19
CA GLU A 651 -14.43 25.14 -9.84
C GLU A 651 -14.00 24.59 -11.21
N ALA A 652 -13.37 25.45 -12.01
CA ALA A 652 -12.78 25.07 -13.29
C ALA A 652 -11.31 25.48 -13.31
N HIS A 653 -10.43 24.55 -13.67
CA HIS A 653 -8.99 24.77 -13.72
C HIS A 653 -8.44 24.59 -15.13
N GLY A 654 -7.47 25.42 -15.52
CA GLY A 654 -6.62 25.15 -16.70
C GLY A 654 -5.70 23.93 -16.48
N PHE A 655 -4.95 23.49 -17.48
CA PHE A 655 -4.13 22.27 -17.36
C PHE A 655 -2.92 22.42 -16.42
N GLU A 656 -2.38 23.62 -16.25
CA GLU A 656 -1.32 23.94 -15.27
C GLU A 656 -1.84 24.15 -13.83
N SER A 657 -3.13 23.88 -13.58
CA SER A 657 -3.76 24.10 -12.28
C SER A 657 -4.60 22.90 -11.87
N VAL A 658 -4.67 22.70 -10.56
CA VAL A 658 -5.49 21.68 -9.88
C VAL A 658 -5.84 22.25 -8.49
N PRO A 659 -6.98 21.88 -7.89
CA PRO A 659 -7.18 22.13 -6.46
C PRO A 659 -6.04 21.48 -5.66
N LEU A 660 -5.11 22.32 -5.21
CA LEU A 660 -3.96 21.98 -4.38
C LEU A 660 -3.94 22.94 -3.21
N LEU A 661 -4.65 22.59 -2.14
CA LEU A 661 -4.93 23.48 -1.03
C LEU A 661 -4.07 23.11 0.19
N VAL A 662 -3.45 24.11 0.80
CA VAL A 662 -2.74 23.99 2.07
C VAL A 662 -3.73 24.18 3.22
N ARG A 663 -3.66 23.26 4.19
CA ARG A 663 -4.42 23.31 5.44
C ARG A 663 -4.12 24.60 6.21
N PRO A 664 -5.12 25.20 6.89
CA PRO A 664 -4.84 26.29 7.82
C PRO A 664 -3.94 25.85 8.97
N ASP A 665 -3.39 26.82 9.68
CA ASP A 665 -2.51 26.61 10.83
C ASP A 665 -1.29 25.71 10.53
N SER A 666 -0.69 25.91 9.36
CA SER A 666 0.35 25.05 8.81
C SER A 666 1.59 25.81 8.36
N VAL A 667 2.76 25.19 8.56
CA VAL A 667 4.07 25.70 8.11
C VAL A 667 4.61 24.76 7.03
N LEU A 668 4.51 25.09 5.75
CA LEU A 668 4.96 24.24 4.65
C LEU A 668 6.40 24.59 4.23
N PRO A 669 7.40 23.71 4.41
CA PRO A 669 8.74 23.95 3.90
C PRO A 669 8.81 23.68 2.39
N LEU A 670 9.26 24.67 1.62
CA LEU A 670 9.58 24.55 0.20
C LEU A 670 11.09 24.73 -0.01
N GLY A 671 11.70 23.77 -0.70
CA GLY A 671 13.11 23.80 -1.06
C GLY A 671 13.43 24.83 -2.14
N ALA A 672 14.71 25.18 -2.21
CA ALA A 672 15.26 26.12 -3.19
C ALA A 672 15.61 25.47 -4.54
N VAL A 673 15.64 24.13 -4.59
CA VAL A 673 16.04 23.34 -5.76
C VAL A 673 14.79 22.78 -6.45
N ASP A 674 14.74 22.87 -7.77
CA ASP A 674 13.61 22.44 -8.59
C ASP A 674 13.97 21.46 -9.71
N ASP A 675 15.24 21.04 -9.82
CA ASP A 675 15.77 20.21 -10.91
C ASP A 675 16.20 18.79 -10.51
N HIS A 676 16.21 18.45 -9.23
CA HIS A 676 16.40 17.09 -8.71
C HIS A 676 15.83 16.95 -7.29
N PRO A 677 15.51 15.73 -6.82
CA PRO A 677 14.84 15.54 -5.54
C PRO A 677 15.79 15.36 -4.34
N ASP A 678 17.07 15.07 -4.58
CA ASP A 678 18.08 14.71 -3.59
C ASP A 678 19.12 15.82 -3.40
N TYR A 679 18.78 16.80 -2.56
CA TYR A 679 19.62 17.97 -2.23
C TYR A 679 19.60 18.27 -0.73
N ASP A 680 20.38 19.25 -0.28
CA ASP A 680 20.32 19.72 1.10
C ASP A 680 19.03 20.52 1.35
N TYR A 681 18.01 19.85 1.90
CA TYR A 681 16.69 20.43 2.13
C TYR A 681 16.66 21.65 3.06
N ALA A 682 17.70 21.86 3.87
CA ALA A 682 17.80 23.04 4.73
C ALA A 682 18.39 24.25 4.00
N ASP A 683 19.16 24.05 2.93
CA ASP A 683 19.83 25.12 2.23
C ASP A 683 18.86 25.90 1.33
N GLY A 684 18.66 27.18 1.63
CA GLY A 684 17.74 28.05 0.89
C GLY A 684 16.26 27.79 1.14
N VAL A 685 15.90 26.90 2.07
CA VAL A 685 14.50 26.54 2.35
C VAL A 685 13.66 27.77 2.68
N THR A 686 12.42 27.79 2.20
CA THR A 686 11.42 28.80 2.56
C THR A 686 10.30 28.15 3.34
N LEU A 687 10.07 28.61 4.57
CA LEU A 687 8.91 28.23 5.35
C LEU A 687 7.73 29.12 4.93
N HIS A 688 6.70 28.50 4.37
CA HIS A 688 5.45 29.17 4.04
C HIS A 688 4.44 28.95 5.16
N LEU A 689 4.05 30.03 5.83
CA LEU A 689 3.18 30.00 7.00
C LEU A 689 1.76 30.38 6.55
N TYR A 690 0.81 29.46 6.71
CA TYR A 690 -0.57 29.58 6.23
C TYR A 690 -1.54 29.68 7.40
N GLU A 691 -2.28 30.81 7.48
CA GLU A 691 -3.36 31.02 8.46
C GLU A 691 -2.99 30.61 9.90
N ILE A 692 -1.74 30.87 10.31
CA ILE A 692 -1.19 30.48 11.62
C ILE A 692 -2.04 31.10 12.72
N ALA A 693 -2.67 30.30 13.58
CA ALA A 693 -3.59 30.78 14.61
C ALA A 693 -2.85 31.46 15.78
N ASP A 694 -3.52 32.38 16.48
CA ASP A 694 -2.96 32.93 17.73
C ASP A 694 -2.81 31.81 18.77
N GLY A 695 -1.63 31.72 19.39
CA GLY A 695 -1.26 30.60 20.26
C GLY A 695 -0.71 29.37 19.53
N HIS A 696 -0.49 29.42 18.21
CA HIS A 696 0.19 28.34 17.49
C HIS A 696 1.56 28.05 18.08
N ASP A 697 1.90 26.76 18.18
CA ASP A 697 3.19 26.27 18.63
C ASP A 697 3.47 24.91 17.96
N SER A 698 4.45 24.86 17.06
CA SER A 698 4.79 23.65 16.32
C SER A 698 6.28 23.53 16.02
N VAL A 699 6.69 22.30 15.71
CA VAL A 699 8.05 21.98 15.27
C VAL A 699 7.99 21.42 13.85
N VAL A 700 8.73 22.05 12.93
CA VAL A 700 8.98 21.54 11.58
C VAL A 700 10.37 20.95 11.54
N MET A 701 10.46 19.62 11.42
CA MET A 701 11.73 18.94 11.23
C MET A 701 11.99 18.74 9.74
N LEU A 702 13.18 19.13 9.27
CA LEU A 702 13.66 18.80 7.94
C LEU A 702 14.64 17.64 8.03
N PRO A 703 14.33 16.49 7.41
CA PRO A 703 15.31 15.42 7.29
C PRO A 703 16.44 15.84 6.34
N GLY A 704 17.62 15.22 6.49
CA GLY A 704 18.61 15.17 5.41
C GLY A 704 18.16 14.18 4.33
N ALA A 705 18.77 14.26 3.15
CA ALA A 705 18.56 13.29 2.08
C ALA A 705 18.89 11.85 2.52
N ASP A 706 19.78 11.70 3.50
CA ASP A 706 20.19 10.45 4.18
C ASP A 706 19.24 10.01 5.31
N GLY A 707 18.14 10.73 5.54
CA GLY A 707 17.19 10.45 6.61
C GLY A 707 17.63 10.93 8.01
N GLY A 708 18.80 11.56 8.16
CA GLY A 708 19.21 12.22 9.41
C GLY A 708 18.35 13.45 9.73
N GLU A 709 18.42 14.01 10.95
CA GLU A 709 17.81 15.31 11.23
C GLU A 709 18.76 16.41 10.73
N ARG A 710 18.30 17.26 9.81
CA ARG A 710 19.13 18.31 9.20
C ARG A 710 18.87 19.67 9.83
N ALA A 711 17.61 20.00 10.02
CA ALA A 711 17.17 21.24 10.62
C ALA A 711 15.87 21.04 11.41
N ARG A 712 15.66 21.86 12.43
CA ARG A 712 14.45 21.91 13.23
C ARG A 712 14.03 23.36 13.38
N PHE A 713 12.78 23.66 13.04
CA PHE A 713 12.21 24.99 13.18
C PHE A 713 11.07 24.96 14.18
N HIS A 714 11.24 25.67 15.30
CA HIS A 714 10.18 25.90 16.28
C HIS A 714 9.43 27.18 15.90
N VAL A 715 8.17 27.05 15.50
CA VAL A 715 7.33 28.15 15.05
C VAL A 715 6.26 28.42 16.10
N SER A 716 6.20 29.65 16.59
CA SER A 716 5.22 30.06 17.59
C SER A 716 4.58 31.40 17.25
N ARG A 717 3.30 31.57 17.57
CA ARG A 717 2.58 32.84 17.40
C ARG A 717 2.01 33.34 18.72
N SER A 718 2.31 34.60 19.04
CA SER A 718 1.73 35.33 20.17
C SER A 718 1.23 36.70 19.71
N GLY A 719 -0.08 36.89 19.68
CA GLY A 719 -0.74 38.09 19.16
C GLY A 719 -0.47 38.27 17.66
N ARG A 720 0.32 39.30 17.31
CA ARG A 720 0.72 39.59 15.92
C ARG A 720 2.12 39.11 15.58
N ALA A 721 2.91 38.68 16.56
CA ALA A 721 4.28 38.26 16.34
C ALA A 721 4.34 36.75 16.10
N VAL A 722 4.98 36.35 15.01
CA VAL A 722 5.31 34.96 14.70
C VAL A 722 6.81 34.79 14.82
N THR A 723 7.27 33.99 15.78
CA THR A 723 8.68 33.73 16.07
C THR A 723 9.06 32.35 15.57
N ILE A 724 10.14 32.28 14.79
CA ILE A 724 10.69 31.05 14.24
C ILE A 724 12.10 30.90 14.78
N ARG A 725 12.36 29.85 15.56
CA ARG A 725 13.70 29.48 16.02
C ARG A 725 14.20 28.27 15.25
N ALA A 726 15.41 28.34 14.74
CA ALA A 726 16.00 27.31 13.91
C ALA A 726 17.21 26.68 14.60
N GLU A 727 17.22 25.36 14.67
CA GLU A 727 18.35 24.55 15.10
C GLU A 727 18.85 23.75 13.89
N PHE A 728 20.16 23.80 13.64
CA PHE A 728 20.76 23.19 12.46
C PHE A 728 21.82 22.17 12.86
N GLY A 729 21.84 21.02 12.18
CA GLY A 729 22.97 20.09 12.25
C GLY A 729 24.22 20.71 11.63
N ASN A 730 24.09 21.25 10.41
CA ASN A 730 25.06 22.16 9.79
C ASN A 730 24.32 23.43 9.32
N ALA A 731 24.91 24.60 9.51
CA ALA A 731 24.29 25.86 9.14
C ALA A 731 24.08 25.97 7.61
N PRO A 732 22.85 26.26 7.13
CA PRO A 732 22.61 26.54 5.72
C PRO A 732 23.20 27.89 5.31
N THR A 733 23.35 28.11 4.01
CA THR A 733 23.78 29.41 3.46
C THR A 733 22.72 30.49 3.68
N ARG A 734 21.44 30.13 3.69
CA ARG A 734 20.31 30.99 4.06
C ARG A 734 19.05 30.15 4.27
N TRP A 735 18.06 30.73 4.92
CA TRP A 735 16.68 30.22 4.94
C TRP A 735 15.71 31.39 4.98
N ASN A 736 14.44 31.15 4.64
CA ASN A 736 13.43 32.20 4.50
C ASN A 736 12.14 31.83 5.21
N ALA A 737 11.33 32.83 5.54
CA ALA A 737 9.97 32.66 6.02
C ALA A 737 9.03 33.66 5.38
N VAL A 738 7.81 33.21 5.04
CA VAL A 738 6.76 34.01 4.41
C VAL A 738 5.44 33.78 5.13
N LEU A 739 4.77 34.85 5.57
CA LEU A 739 3.37 34.76 5.98
C LEU A 739 2.50 34.87 4.72
N VAL A 740 1.88 33.75 4.31
CA VAL A 740 1.13 33.70 3.06
C VAL A 740 -0.13 34.57 3.16
N GLY A 741 -0.34 35.42 2.15
CA GLY A 741 -1.43 36.41 2.13
C GLY A 741 -1.09 37.73 2.82
N HIS A 742 0.15 37.91 3.29
CA HIS A 742 0.69 39.16 3.81
C HIS A 742 1.94 39.57 3.01
N ASP A 743 2.21 40.87 2.86
CA ASP A 743 3.42 41.41 2.21
C ASP A 743 4.67 41.28 3.11
N SER A 744 4.86 40.13 3.76
CA SER A 744 5.94 39.90 4.73
C SER A 744 6.77 38.69 4.33
N VAL A 745 7.96 38.98 3.82
CA VAL A 745 9.03 38.01 3.56
C VAL A 745 10.19 38.39 4.48
N ALA A 746 10.68 37.42 5.25
CA ALA A 746 11.89 37.57 6.05
C ALA A 746 12.94 36.59 5.54
N GLU A 747 14.08 37.11 5.11
CA GLU A 747 15.27 36.33 4.77
C GLU A 747 16.18 36.29 6.01
N ALA A 748 16.61 35.09 6.40
CA ALA A 748 17.59 34.86 7.45
C ALA A 748 18.98 34.64 6.82
N PRO A 749 19.92 35.58 7.01
CA PRO A 749 21.31 35.39 6.59
C PRO A 749 21.98 34.21 7.29
N VAL A 750 23.14 33.78 6.77
CA VAL A 750 24.00 32.75 7.36
C VAL A 750 24.15 32.93 8.88
N GLY A 751 23.89 31.87 9.64
CA GLY A 751 24.06 31.86 11.10
C GLY A 751 22.93 32.52 11.89
N THR A 752 21.84 32.92 11.24
CA THR A 752 20.62 33.39 11.92
C THR A 752 19.82 32.19 12.44
N ASP A 753 19.61 32.15 13.75
CA ASP A 753 18.88 31.11 14.48
C ASP A 753 17.47 31.55 14.91
N GLU A 754 17.10 32.82 14.74
CA GLU A 754 15.76 33.32 15.06
C GLU A 754 15.27 34.38 14.04
N LEU A 755 14.02 34.26 13.60
CA LEU A 755 13.28 35.28 12.86
C LEU A 755 11.98 35.64 13.57
N THR A 756 11.55 36.89 13.45
CA THR A 756 10.22 37.33 13.87
C THR A 756 9.51 38.04 12.73
N LEU A 757 8.33 37.55 12.33
CA LEU A 757 7.43 38.21 11.38
C LEU A 757 6.27 38.85 12.13
N THR A 758 5.73 39.94 11.59
CA THR A 758 4.54 40.61 12.14
C THR A 758 3.40 40.53 11.12
N LEU A 759 2.27 39.97 11.55
CA LEU A 759 1.02 39.87 10.78
C LEU A 759 0.39 41.23 10.49
#